data_AF-A0A5N5QTG7-F1
#
_entry.id   AF-A0A5N5QTG7-F1
#
_cell.length_a   1.000
_cell.length_b   1.000
_cell.length_c   1.000
_cell.angle_alpha   90.00
_cell.angle_beta   90.00
_cell.angle_gamma   90.00
#
_symmetry.space_group_name_H-M   'P 1'
#
loop_
_entity.id
_entity.type
_entity.pdbx_description
1 polymer ?
#
loop_
_entity_poly.entity_id
_entity_poly.type
_entity_poly.pdbx_seq_one_letter_code
_entity_poly.pdbx_strand_id
1 'polypeptide(L)'
;MAPIAINTSPQLQSVLPLKAAAMMAEPAFKFDSMEDALAAFARGEFIVVMDDENRENEGDLIAAASTITTEKMAWFIKHTSYLLELICFFLPGTTTGISAHDRALTARKLVDSEVRPEEFTRPGHMVPLRARPGGVLARKGHTEAAIDMCNLTGLPAGGLLCELVNDDEQGSMARRDDCRVFANRWGLKMISVEMIANWRREREYQYLNLNSSPDLAPHVYTTSDSSIVFVILSPLRQASKGQMRIYKDHPVPVRPYLPFLSRPRTILHSHNTTSPKNMQFRRLGASGLRVPVFSLGGWLTFGGTVKGDPVKEIVKTAFENGINMIDLAETYAHGESEREIGRVLDELAIRRSDLILTGKIFFGLGRKGPNDVGLSRKHIIEGVNETLERLRTDYVDIIFAHRPDPTVPMEEIVRAFNHVIDTGKAFYWGTSEWSARQVEEAHHIASKLNLIPPIAEQVQYHCLHRQRFESEYKYLYEKYGYGTTIWSALASGLLTGKYNDGIPKGSRFDTNPEFFKQTVESLSKEECVSPSNLGYCGLTTIVNSGQKKLEKVKELAAFAEKELGCSVAHLALAWAASHPNASTVILGATKPEQVLDNLKALDVIKKITPQARILVLIQHNWRGSVVTDHELGTNKSRQNHGHICKNGNHPAASTNYHHIVHKSIGQMVVKNSEVKVEYDPKNMEFRRLGRAGLRVPVFSLGGWLTFGGKVKGDPVKEIVKLAFENGINMIDVAESYSKGESEREIGRVLEELGIRRSDLVISSKIFFGQADRKGPNDKGLSRKHVIEGMKEILERLRVDYVDIIFAHRPDPTVPMEEVVRAFNHLIDTGKAFYWGTSEWSAREIEEAYHVATDLKLIPPITEQVQYNCFHRQRFESEYRYLYDKYGYGTTVWSPLASGILTGKYNNGIPEGSRFSTNPEFFTSRIESLSKEEGQKIIAQVKELTKFAETELECSVTILALAWAAKTPRQTSTVILGASSPEQLLENLKALGTLKKLTPEVREKINKILGDTPASEPNLRPL
;
A
#
# COMPACT_ATOMS: atom_id res chain seq x y z
N MET A 1 13.90 -24.63 -57.33
CA MET A 1 14.58 -25.94 -57.23
C MET A 1 13.52 -27.00 -56.90
N ALA A 2 13.77 -28.27 -57.21
CA ALA A 2 12.73 -29.32 -57.15
C ALA A 2 12.37 -29.75 -55.71
N PRO A 3 11.12 -30.20 -55.46
CA PRO A 3 10.71 -30.76 -54.18
C PRO A 3 11.10 -32.24 -54.04
N ILE A 4 11.20 -32.72 -52.80
CA ILE A 4 11.20 -34.15 -52.46
C ILE A 4 9.96 -34.43 -51.60
N ALA A 5 9.23 -35.50 -51.93
CA ALA A 5 7.91 -35.77 -51.40
C ALA A 5 7.90 -36.73 -50.19
N ILE A 6 6.79 -36.71 -49.47
CA ILE A 6 6.45 -37.66 -48.40
C ILE A 6 6.24 -39.06 -49.00
N ASN A 7 6.66 -40.11 -48.29
CA ASN A 7 6.12 -41.47 -48.48
C ASN A 7 5.94 -42.16 -47.11
N THR A 8 5.05 -43.16 -47.04
CA THR A 8 4.35 -43.52 -45.79
C THR A 8 4.37 -45.01 -45.43
N SER A 9 4.81 -45.31 -44.20
CA SER A 9 4.43 -46.54 -43.44
C SER A 9 4.89 -47.89 -44.07
N PRO A 10 4.62 -49.08 -43.47
CA PRO A 10 4.02 -49.39 -42.16
C PRO A 10 4.90 -50.35 -41.30
N GLN A 11 4.24 -51.11 -40.40
CA GLN A 11 4.71 -52.30 -39.65
C GLN A 11 5.38 -52.10 -38.28
N LEU A 12 4.54 -52.06 -37.24
CA LEU A 12 4.66 -53.03 -36.14
C LEU A 12 3.26 -53.34 -35.59
N GLN A 13 2.73 -54.53 -35.93
CA GLN A 13 1.36 -54.94 -35.56
C GLN A 13 1.35 -55.82 -34.31
N SER A 14 0.53 -55.40 -33.35
CA SER A 14 -0.28 -56.20 -32.41
C SER A 14 -0.04 -57.71 -32.27
N VAL A 15 0.25 -58.17 -31.04
CA VAL A 15 -0.15 -59.51 -30.55
C VAL A 15 -0.76 -59.42 -29.14
N LEU A 16 -2.09 -59.32 -29.09
CA LEU A 16 -3.05 -59.91 -28.12
C LEU A 16 -2.89 -59.71 -26.57
N PRO A 17 -3.99 -59.81 -25.78
CA PRO A 17 -5.41 -59.66 -26.12
C PRO A 17 -6.19 -58.69 -25.19
N LEU A 18 -7.23 -58.04 -25.74
CA LEU A 18 -8.36 -57.56 -24.94
C LEU A 18 -9.14 -58.76 -24.36
N LYS A 19 -9.42 -58.75 -23.06
CA LYS A 19 -10.53 -59.51 -22.47
C LYS A 19 -11.64 -58.53 -22.10
N ALA A 20 -12.83 -58.75 -22.66
CA ALA A 20 -14.01 -57.96 -22.35
C ALA A 20 -14.77 -58.52 -21.12
N ALA A 21 -15.57 -57.66 -20.51
CA ALA A 21 -16.69 -57.98 -19.61
C ALA A 21 -16.41 -58.91 -18.42
N ALA A 22 -16.05 -58.29 -17.29
CA ALA A 22 -16.64 -58.67 -16.01
C ALA A 22 -17.22 -57.40 -15.37
N MET A 23 -18.53 -57.38 -15.09
CA MET A 23 -19.12 -56.35 -14.24
C MET A 23 -18.73 -56.66 -12.79
N MET A 24 -17.58 -56.12 -12.38
CA MET A 24 -17.12 -56.09 -10.99
C MET A 24 -17.40 -54.69 -10.43
N ALA A 25 -17.70 -54.59 -9.13
CA ALA A 25 -17.75 -53.29 -8.47
C ALA A 25 -16.39 -52.58 -8.61
N GLU A 26 -16.39 -51.25 -8.71
CA GLU A 26 -15.15 -50.48 -8.80
C GLU A 26 -14.23 -50.81 -7.62
N PRO A 27 -12.97 -51.21 -7.85
CA PRO A 27 -12.07 -51.54 -6.77
C PRO A 27 -11.82 -50.29 -5.93
N ALA A 28 -12.16 -50.36 -4.64
CA ALA A 28 -12.04 -49.22 -3.73
C ALA A 28 -10.65 -48.58 -3.83
N PHE A 29 -10.62 -47.26 -3.97
CA PHE A 29 -9.39 -46.47 -4.10
C PHE A 29 -8.39 -46.86 -3.00
N LYS A 30 -7.12 -47.04 -3.40
CA LYS A 30 -6.04 -47.40 -2.48
C LYS A 30 -4.76 -46.68 -2.86
N PHE A 31 -4.00 -46.24 -1.85
CA PHE A 31 -2.62 -45.79 -2.02
C PHE A 31 -1.64 -46.97 -2.17
N ASP A 32 -0.49 -46.71 -2.79
CA ASP A 32 0.65 -47.63 -2.83
C ASP A 32 1.34 -47.73 -1.46
N SER A 33 2.21 -48.74 -1.26
CA SER A 33 2.97 -48.85 0.00
C SER A 33 4.04 -47.74 0.12
N MET A 34 4.37 -47.37 1.36
CA MET A 34 5.48 -46.43 1.60
C MET A 34 6.82 -47.04 1.20
N GLU A 35 6.97 -48.36 1.36
CA GLU A 35 8.11 -49.16 0.90
C GLU A 35 8.32 -49.03 -0.61
N ASP A 36 7.27 -49.26 -1.42
CA ASP A 36 7.33 -49.15 -2.87
C ASP A 36 7.63 -47.72 -3.31
N ALA A 37 6.97 -46.74 -2.69
CA ALA A 37 7.12 -45.34 -3.05
C ALA A 37 8.51 -44.79 -2.71
N LEU A 38 9.09 -45.18 -1.56
CA LEU A 38 10.47 -44.85 -1.21
C LEU A 38 11.47 -45.59 -2.12
N ALA A 39 11.23 -46.86 -2.44
CA ALA A 39 12.09 -47.60 -3.37
C ALA A 39 12.06 -47.01 -4.79
N ALA A 40 10.92 -46.51 -5.25
CA ALA A 40 10.77 -45.79 -6.52
C ALA A 40 11.47 -44.42 -6.48
N PHE A 41 11.23 -43.61 -5.45
CA PHE A 41 11.86 -42.30 -5.29
C PHE A 41 13.39 -42.40 -5.16
N ALA A 42 13.92 -43.45 -4.52
CA ALA A 42 15.35 -43.73 -4.44
C ALA A 42 15.98 -44.07 -5.81
N ARG A 43 15.21 -44.60 -6.76
CA ARG A 43 15.62 -44.77 -8.18
C ARG A 43 15.44 -43.48 -9.00
N GLY A 44 14.99 -42.39 -8.37
CA GLY A 44 14.67 -41.13 -9.00
C GLY A 44 13.41 -41.19 -9.88
N GLU A 45 12.48 -42.11 -9.61
CA GLU A 45 11.16 -42.12 -10.25
C GLU A 45 10.28 -41.01 -9.66
N PHE A 46 9.28 -40.57 -10.43
CA PHE A 46 8.29 -39.62 -9.94
C PHE A 46 7.27 -40.32 -9.03
N ILE A 47 6.84 -39.62 -7.99
CA ILE A 47 5.81 -40.07 -7.05
C ILE A 47 4.67 -39.07 -7.07
N VAL A 48 3.43 -39.53 -7.15
CA VAL A 48 2.26 -38.68 -6.93
C VAL A 48 1.97 -38.64 -5.42
N VAL A 49 1.93 -37.46 -4.83
CA VAL A 49 1.62 -37.27 -3.41
C VAL A 49 0.35 -36.46 -3.31
N MET A 50 -0.71 -37.06 -2.76
CA MET A 50 -1.95 -36.35 -2.41
C MET A 50 -1.82 -35.65 -1.06
N ASP A 51 -2.49 -34.52 -0.90
CA ASP A 51 -2.77 -33.95 0.41
C ASP A 51 -4.02 -34.60 1.08
N ASP A 52 -4.68 -33.90 2.00
CA ASP A 52 -5.87 -34.42 2.70
C ASP A 52 -7.14 -34.19 1.85
N GLU A 53 -8.04 -35.17 1.79
CA GLU A 53 -9.31 -35.05 1.05
C GLU A 53 -10.19 -33.88 1.54
N ASN A 54 -9.95 -33.41 2.77
CA ASN A 54 -10.66 -32.29 3.40
C ASN A 54 -9.95 -30.93 3.24
N ARG A 55 -8.76 -30.88 2.63
CA ARG A 55 -7.96 -29.64 2.49
C ARG A 55 -8.00 -29.11 1.06
N GLU A 56 -7.17 -29.65 0.17
CA GLU A 56 -7.14 -29.29 -1.25
C GLU A 56 -7.61 -30.46 -2.12
N ASN A 57 -7.38 -31.72 -1.71
CA ASN A 57 -7.64 -32.91 -2.53
C ASN A 57 -6.92 -32.82 -3.88
N GLU A 58 -5.67 -32.34 -3.84
CA GLU A 58 -4.80 -32.09 -5.00
C GLU A 58 -3.54 -32.98 -4.90
N GLY A 59 -3.03 -33.41 -6.06
CA GLY A 59 -1.89 -34.32 -6.17
C GLY A 59 -0.68 -33.66 -6.80
N ASP A 60 0.42 -33.56 -6.05
CA ASP A 60 1.70 -33.10 -6.58
C ASP A 60 2.53 -34.27 -7.13
N LEU A 61 3.10 -34.07 -8.30
CA LEU A 61 4.13 -34.92 -8.88
C LEU A 61 5.50 -34.52 -8.31
N ILE A 62 6.13 -35.40 -7.53
CA ILE A 62 7.34 -35.09 -6.76
C ILE A 62 8.54 -35.95 -7.22
N ALA A 63 9.73 -35.35 -7.29
CA ALA A 63 11.01 -36.02 -7.56
C ALA A 63 12.21 -35.36 -6.84
N ALA A 64 13.27 -36.12 -6.57
CA ALA A 64 14.51 -35.60 -5.99
C ALA A 64 15.32 -34.79 -7.02
N ALA A 65 15.68 -33.54 -6.70
CA ALA A 65 16.34 -32.62 -7.63
C ALA A 65 17.74 -33.08 -8.07
N SER A 66 18.42 -33.89 -7.25
CA SER A 66 19.69 -34.55 -7.56
C SER A 66 19.58 -35.58 -8.70
N THR A 67 18.42 -36.21 -8.88
CA THR A 67 18.20 -37.33 -9.82
C THR A 67 17.56 -36.94 -11.15
N ILE A 68 17.19 -35.66 -11.30
CA ILE A 68 16.43 -35.19 -12.47
C ILE A 68 17.32 -35.08 -13.72
N THR A 69 16.93 -35.74 -14.81
CA THR A 69 17.60 -35.65 -16.12
C THR A 69 16.89 -34.63 -17.03
N THR A 70 17.51 -34.23 -18.14
CA THR A 70 16.88 -33.38 -19.16
C THR A 70 15.59 -33.99 -19.70
N GLU A 71 15.57 -35.31 -19.92
CA GLU A 71 14.40 -36.06 -20.38
C GLU A 71 13.31 -36.12 -19.31
N LYS A 72 13.66 -36.48 -18.06
CA LYS A 72 12.72 -36.47 -16.94
C LYS A 72 12.13 -35.08 -16.73
N MET A 73 12.93 -34.01 -16.80
CA MET A 73 12.45 -32.63 -16.71
C MET A 73 11.53 -32.26 -17.88
N ALA A 74 11.80 -32.71 -19.11
CA ALA A 74 10.90 -32.50 -20.26
C ALA A 74 9.57 -33.27 -20.13
N TRP A 75 9.61 -34.50 -19.62
CA TRP A 75 8.41 -35.30 -19.35
C TRP A 75 7.59 -34.73 -18.18
N PHE A 76 8.26 -34.26 -17.12
CA PHE A 76 7.67 -33.56 -15.98
C PHE A 76 6.94 -32.30 -16.45
N ILE A 77 7.65 -31.41 -17.15
CA ILE A 77 7.11 -30.21 -17.80
C ILE A 77 5.87 -30.51 -18.65
N LYS A 78 5.81 -31.65 -19.35
CA LYS A 78 4.70 -31.97 -20.26
C LYS A 78 3.37 -32.28 -19.55
N HIS A 79 3.39 -32.76 -18.30
CA HIS A 79 2.24 -33.44 -17.70
C HIS A 79 1.78 -32.87 -16.34
N THR A 80 2.15 -31.63 -16.02
CA THR A 80 1.88 -31.00 -14.71
C THR A 80 1.19 -29.65 -14.88
N SER A 81 0.72 -29.04 -13.79
CA SER A 81 0.14 -27.69 -13.75
C SER A 81 1.16 -26.59 -14.05
N TYR A 82 0.67 -25.36 -14.24
CA TYR A 82 1.46 -24.34 -14.94
C TYR A 82 1.24 -22.85 -14.52
N LEU A 83 2.21 -22.19 -13.82
CA LEU A 83 2.35 -20.71 -13.82
C LEU A 83 3.74 -20.10 -13.50
N LEU A 84 4.13 -19.12 -14.34
CA LEU A 84 5.04 -17.98 -14.15
C LEU A 84 6.57 -18.13 -14.30
N GLU A 85 7.23 -16.97 -14.16
CA GLU A 85 8.51 -16.57 -14.73
C GLU A 85 9.33 -15.83 -13.64
N LEU A 86 10.66 -15.95 -13.68
CA LEU A 86 11.64 -15.06 -13.02
C LEU A 86 11.85 -15.14 -11.48
N ILE A 87 12.51 -16.21 -11.00
CA ILE A 87 13.41 -16.13 -9.83
C ILE A 87 14.88 -16.44 -10.18
N CYS A 88 15.34 -17.69 -10.36
CA CYS A 88 16.79 -17.96 -10.61
C CYS A 88 17.12 -19.06 -11.63
N PHE A 89 18.34 -19.02 -12.17
CA PHE A 89 18.98 -20.12 -12.93
C PHE A 89 20.52 -20.15 -12.73
N PHE A 90 21.15 -21.31 -12.94
CA PHE A 90 22.60 -21.52 -12.78
C PHE A 90 23.37 -20.98 -14.00
N LEU A 91 24.33 -20.08 -13.82
CA LEU A 91 25.04 -19.41 -14.92
C LEU A 91 25.95 -20.36 -15.75
N PRO A 92 26.84 -21.20 -15.15
CA PRO A 92 27.73 -22.05 -15.93
C PRO A 92 26.98 -23.13 -16.72
N GLY A 93 27.14 -23.14 -18.05
CA GLY A 93 26.64 -24.22 -18.91
C GLY A 93 25.13 -24.22 -19.17
N THR A 94 24.40 -23.16 -18.81
CA THR A 94 23.02 -22.91 -19.29
C THR A 94 23.00 -21.81 -20.36
N THR A 95 21.83 -21.48 -20.88
CA THR A 95 21.65 -20.45 -21.92
C THR A 95 20.63 -19.38 -21.53
N THR A 96 19.43 -19.79 -21.16
CA THR A 96 18.27 -18.92 -20.91
C THR A 96 17.53 -19.31 -19.63
N GLY A 97 17.87 -20.47 -19.05
CA GLY A 97 17.07 -21.09 -17.98
C GLY A 97 15.74 -21.66 -18.46
N ILE A 98 15.34 -21.48 -19.73
CA ILE A 98 14.02 -21.90 -20.24
C ILE A 98 13.99 -23.40 -20.53
N SER A 99 15.08 -23.94 -21.08
CA SER A 99 15.09 -25.32 -21.60
C SER A 99 14.96 -26.35 -20.47
N ALA A 100 14.42 -27.53 -20.79
CA ALA A 100 14.41 -28.67 -19.86
C ALA A 100 15.83 -29.08 -19.43
N HIS A 101 16.83 -28.82 -20.26
CA HIS A 101 18.25 -28.99 -19.92
C HIS A 101 18.67 -28.00 -18.83
N ASP A 102 18.45 -26.70 -19.04
CA ASP A 102 18.90 -25.64 -18.14
C ASP A 102 18.20 -25.73 -16.78
N ARG A 103 16.91 -26.11 -16.77
CA ARG A 103 16.14 -26.37 -15.55
C ARG A 103 16.64 -27.60 -14.81
N ALA A 104 16.87 -28.73 -15.51
CA ALA A 104 17.42 -29.93 -14.89
C ALA A 104 18.85 -29.71 -14.35
N LEU A 105 19.69 -28.96 -15.05
CA LEU A 105 21.03 -28.59 -14.59
C LEU A 105 20.98 -27.68 -13.36
N THR A 106 20.14 -26.64 -13.39
CA THR A 106 19.93 -25.75 -12.23
C THR A 106 19.43 -26.55 -11.03
N ALA A 107 18.45 -27.45 -11.19
CA ALA A 107 17.91 -28.29 -10.13
C ALA A 107 18.96 -29.17 -9.45
N ARG A 108 19.80 -29.87 -10.24
CA ARG A 108 20.92 -30.65 -9.67
C ARG A 108 21.94 -29.76 -8.97
N LYS A 109 22.25 -28.59 -9.53
CA LYS A 109 23.26 -27.67 -8.99
C LYS A 109 22.81 -26.94 -7.71
N LEU A 110 21.51 -26.83 -7.45
CA LEU A 110 20.96 -26.29 -6.20
C LEU A 110 21.08 -27.23 -4.99
N VAL A 111 21.43 -28.50 -5.22
CA VAL A 111 21.66 -29.52 -4.18
C VAL A 111 23.09 -30.08 -4.21
N ASP A 112 24.00 -29.38 -4.90
CA ASP A 112 25.41 -29.71 -5.06
C ASP A 112 26.24 -28.87 -4.08
N SER A 113 26.99 -29.51 -3.19
CA SER A 113 27.70 -28.85 -2.07
C SER A 113 28.83 -27.92 -2.51
N GLU A 114 29.35 -28.11 -3.73
CA GLU A 114 30.49 -27.35 -4.23
C GLU A 114 30.08 -26.02 -4.88
N VAL A 115 28.77 -25.85 -5.14
CA VAL A 115 28.22 -24.70 -5.88
C VAL A 115 27.93 -23.54 -4.95
N ARG A 116 28.28 -22.33 -5.39
CA ARG A 116 28.14 -21.10 -4.60
C ARG A 116 26.92 -20.27 -5.01
N PRO A 117 26.34 -19.47 -4.09
CA PRO A 117 25.18 -18.63 -4.41
C PRO A 117 25.39 -17.67 -5.59
N GLU A 118 26.63 -17.20 -5.79
CA GLU A 118 27.01 -16.27 -6.87
C GLU A 118 26.97 -16.91 -8.27
N GLU A 119 26.96 -18.24 -8.36
CA GLU A 119 26.82 -18.97 -9.62
C GLU A 119 25.35 -19.04 -10.09
N PHE A 120 24.39 -18.58 -9.28
CA PHE A 120 22.98 -18.44 -9.67
C PHE A 120 22.64 -16.98 -9.96
N THR A 121 22.19 -16.70 -11.19
CA THR A 121 21.68 -15.37 -11.54
C THR A 121 20.18 -15.26 -11.30
N ARG A 122 19.71 -14.01 -11.19
CA ARG A 122 18.30 -13.63 -11.28
C ARG A 122 18.13 -12.65 -12.44
N PRO A 123 17.11 -12.80 -13.29
CA PRO A 123 15.96 -13.71 -13.13
C PRO A 123 16.13 -15.07 -13.85
N GLY A 124 15.33 -16.08 -13.47
CA GLY A 124 15.31 -17.40 -14.11
C GLY A 124 14.05 -18.23 -13.86
N HIS A 125 13.99 -19.46 -14.38
CA HIS A 125 12.74 -20.22 -14.53
C HIS A 125 12.55 -21.36 -13.52
N MET A 126 13.01 -21.19 -12.27
CA MET A 126 12.60 -22.05 -11.16
C MET A 126 12.37 -21.21 -9.90
N VAL A 127 11.38 -21.61 -9.09
CA VAL A 127 10.92 -20.91 -7.89
C VAL A 127 11.40 -21.67 -6.64
N PRO A 128 12.34 -21.12 -5.83
CA PRO A 128 12.71 -21.67 -4.53
C PRO A 128 11.63 -21.45 -3.48
N LEU A 129 11.15 -22.55 -2.91
CA LEU A 129 10.44 -22.67 -1.64
C LEU A 129 11.40 -23.18 -0.57
N ARG A 130 11.09 -22.96 0.72
CA ARG A 130 11.85 -23.54 1.83
C ARG A 130 10.92 -24.36 2.71
N ALA A 131 11.25 -25.64 2.91
CA ALA A 131 10.51 -26.50 3.83
C ALA A 131 10.71 -26.03 5.29
N ARG A 132 9.70 -26.21 6.13
CA ARG A 132 9.81 -25.94 7.56
C ARG A 132 10.70 -26.98 8.25
N PRO A 133 11.57 -26.57 9.19
CA PRO A 133 12.27 -27.50 10.06
C PRO A 133 11.29 -28.45 10.76
N GLY A 134 11.58 -29.75 10.69
CA GLY A 134 10.70 -30.81 11.18
C GLY A 134 9.80 -31.46 10.10
N GLY A 135 9.79 -30.96 8.86
CA GLY A 135 9.12 -31.61 7.72
C GLY A 135 7.60 -31.78 7.90
N VAL A 136 7.02 -32.88 7.40
CA VAL A 136 5.55 -33.07 7.39
C VAL A 136 4.93 -33.15 8.78
N LEU A 137 5.75 -33.43 9.80
CA LEU A 137 5.36 -33.39 11.21
C LEU A 137 5.16 -31.96 11.74
N ALA A 138 5.81 -30.96 11.12
CA ALA A 138 5.70 -29.54 11.45
C ALA A 138 4.75 -28.76 10.51
N ARG A 139 4.60 -29.21 9.25
CA ARG A 139 3.53 -28.78 8.33
C ARG A 139 3.24 -29.90 7.33
N LYS A 140 2.03 -30.46 7.36
CA LYS A 140 1.53 -31.32 6.29
C LYS A 140 1.40 -30.50 5.00
N GLY A 141 2.23 -30.77 4.01
CA GLY A 141 2.19 -30.13 2.69
C GLY A 141 3.26 -30.69 1.77
N HIS A 142 3.07 -30.56 0.46
CA HIS A 142 3.94 -31.15 -0.56
C HIS A 142 5.40 -30.64 -0.49
N THR A 143 5.61 -29.36 -0.10
CA THR A 143 6.95 -28.80 0.12
C THR A 143 7.76 -29.58 1.15
N GLU A 144 7.15 -29.91 2.30
CA GLU A 144 7.78 -30.72 3.34
C GLU A 144 7.88 -32.19 2.92
N ALA A 145 6.85 -32.73 2.25
CA ALA A 145 6.85 -34.12 1.76
C ALA A 145 8.02 -34.38 0.80
N ALA A 146 8.33 -33.44 -0.10
CA ALA A 146 9.44 -33.56 -1.04
C ALA A 146 10.81 -33.66 -0.34
N ILE A 147 11.03 -32.90 0.73
CA ILE A 147 12.26 -32.99 1.55
C ILE A 147 12.29 -34.28 2.36
N ASP A 148 11.17 -34.66 2.98
CA ASP A 148 11.11 -35.88 3.77
C ASP A 148 11.30 -37.14 2.92
N MET A 149 10.80 -37.17 1.67
CA MET A 149 11.10 -38.26 0.73
C MET A 149 12.58 -38.30 0.33
N CYS A 150 13.26 -37.14 0.17
CA CYS A 150 14.71 -37.11 -0.04
C CYS A 150 15.48 -37.64 1.19
N ASN A 151 15.15 -37.15 2.38
CA ASN A 151 15.74 -37.59 3.65
C ASN A 151 15.55 -39.10 3.88
N LEU A 152 14.32 -39.61 3.73
CA LEU A 152 13.96 -41.02 3.93
C LEU A 152 14.61 -41.97 2.90
N THR A 153 15.11 -41.45 1.78
CA THR A 153 15.85 -42.21 0.75
C THR A 153 17.35 -41.95 0.75
N GLY A 154 17.87 -41.11 1.64
CA GLY A 154 19.29 -40.74 1.71
C GLY A 154 19.77 -39.85 0.55
N LEU A 155 18.86 -39.22 -0.19
CA LEU A 155 19.18 -38.31 -1.28
C LEU A 155 19.41 -36.88 -0.76
N PRO A 156 20.23 -36.05 -1.46
CA PRO A 156 20.43 -34.64 -1.11
C PRO A 156 19.11 -33.88 -0.91
N ALA A 157 19.04 -33.07 0.15
CA ALA A 157 17.82 -32.46 0.66
C ALA A 157 17.31 -31.28 -0.20
N GLY A 158 16.85 -31.60 -1.42
CA GLY A 158 16.08 -30.70 -2.27
C GLY A 158 15.24 -31.45 -3.30
N GLY A 159 13.95 -31.12 -3.35
CA GLY A 159 12.96 -31.75 -4.21
C GLY A 159 12.33 -30.81 -5.23
N LEU A 160 11.72 -31.40 -6.25
CA LEU A 160 10.85 -30.80 -7.26
C LEU A 160 9.41 -31.27 -6.97
N LEU A 161 8.43 -30.37 -6.98
CA LEU A 161 7.00 -30.69 -6.80
C LEU A 161 6.11 -29.88 -7.75
N CYS A 162 5.40 -30.56 -8.65
CA CYS A 162 4.47 -29.91 -9.56
C CYS A 162 3.11 -30.61 -9.47
N GLU A 163 2.15 -29.89 -8.91
CA GLU A 163 0.70 -30.14 -8.97
C GLU A 163 0.25 -30.70 -10.34
N LEU A 164 -0.73 -31.61 -10.34
CA LEU A 164 -1.25 -32.26 -11.55
C LEU A 164 -2.53 -31.58 -12.08
N VAL A 165 -2.66 -31.54 -13.41
CA VAL A 165 -3.87 -31.10 -14.13
C VAL A 165 -4.34 -32.15 -15.12
N ASN A 166 -5.64 -32.13 -15.39
CA ASN A 166 -6.30 -32.96 -16.38
C ASN A 166 -6.01 -32.47 -17.81
N ASP A 167 -5.91 -33.41 -18.76
CA ASP A 167 -5.75 -33.16 -20.20
C ASP A 167 -7.03 -32.58 -20.87
N ASP A 168 -7.80 -31.73 -20.18
CA ASP A 168 -9.07 -31.16 -20.66
C ASP A 168 -8.93 -29.72 -21.20
N GLU A 169 -9.98 -29.20 -21.87
CA GLU A 169 -9.97 -27.86 -22.47
C GLU A 169 -9.85 -26.69 -21.47
N GLN A 170 -10.07 -26.97 -20.18
CA GLN A 170 -10.08 -25.98 -19.09
C GLN A 170 -8.79 -26.08 -18.24
N GLY A 171 -8.00 -27.15 -18.39
CA GLY A 171 -6.84 -27.45 -17.56
C GLY A 171 -7.24 -27.71 -16.10
N SER A 172 -8.34 -28.41 -15.86
CA SER A 172 -8.87 -28.60 -14.50
C SER A 172 -7.88 -29.34 -13.58
N MET A 173 -7.90 -29.03 -12.29
CA MET A 173 -6.99 -29.66 -11.32
C MET A 173 -7.33 -31.14 -11.15
N ALA A 174 -6.32 -32.01 -11.29
CA ALA A 174 -6.50 -33.45 -11.12
C ALA A 174 -6.76 -33.75 -9.63
N ARG A 175 -7.95 -34.27 -9.32
CA ARG A 175 -8.31 -34.69 -7.95
C ARG A 175 -7.85 -36.12 -7.69
N ARG A 176 -8.08 -36.66 -6.49
CA ARG A 176 -7.66 -38.03 -6.08
C ARG A 176 -7.80 -39.10 -7.16
N ASP A 177 -8.97 -39.21 -7.78
CA ASP A 177 -9.26 -40.31 -8.70
C ASP A 177 -8.63 -40.07 -10.09
N ASP A 178 -8.56 -38.81 -10.54
CA ASP A 178 -7.80 -38.40 -11.72
C ASP A 178 -6.30 -38.69 -11.54
N CYS A 179 -5.75 -38.33 -10.38
CA CYS A 179 -4.36 -38.58 -10.00
C CYS A 179 -4.03 -40.07 -9.97
N ARG A 180 -4.99 -40.92 -9.59
CA ARG A 180 -4.84 -42.40 -9.67
C ARG A 180 -4.90 -42.89 -11.11
N VAL A 181 -5.77 -42.35 -11.96
CA VAL A 181 -5.78 -42.65 -13.41
C VAL A 181 -4.45 -42.23 -14.05
N PHE A 182 -3.91 -41.07 -13.67
CA PHE A 182 -2.60 -40.59 -14.12
C PHE A 182 -1.45 -41.48 -13.66
N ALA A 183 -1.38 -41.79 -12.36
CA ALA A 183 -0.36 -42.68 -11.79
C ALA A 183 -0.37 -44.05 -12.47
N ASN A 184 -1.56 -44.65 -12.63
CA ASN A 184 -1.74 -45.94 -13.32
C ASN A 184 -1.34 -45.87 -14.80
N ARG A 185 -1.64 -44.76 -15.51
CA ARG A 185 -1.28 -44.55 -16.93
C ARG A 185 0.24 -44.55 -17.15
N TRP A 186 1.00 -44.05 -16.17
CA TRP A 186 2.46 -43.87 -16.26
C TRP A 186 3.27 -44.83 -15.39
N GLY A 187 2.63 -45.78 -14.70
CA GLY A 187 3.27 -46.75 -13.81
C GLY A 187 3.86 -46.15 -12.53
N LEU A 188 3.43 -44.94 -12.14
CA LEU A 188 3.96 -44.23 -10.98
C LEU A 188 3.33 -44.71 -9.67
N LYS A 189 4.08 -44.57 -8.58
CA LYS A 189 3.60 -44.82 -7.22
C LYS A 189 2.87 -43.58 -6.70
N MET A 190 1.75 -43.81 -6.00
CA MET A 190 0.91 -42.74 -5.46
C MET A 190 0.57 -42.98 -3.99
N ILE A 191 0.90 -42.00 -3.15
CA ILE A 191 0.78 -41.99 -1.68
C ILE A 191 0.14 -40.68 -1.20
N SER A 192 0.01 -40.46 0.11
CA SER A 192 -0.41 -39.18 0.68
C SER A 192 0.62 -38.59 1.67
N VAL A 193 0.52 -37.28 1.90
CA VAL A 193 1.31 -36.56 2.92
C VAL A 193 1.15 -37.20 4.31
N GLU A 194 -0.03 -37.74 4.65
CA GLU A 194 -0.26 -38.37 5.95
C GLU A 194 0.43 -39.74 6.07
N MET A 195 0.61 -40.47 4.97
CA MET A 195 1.39 -41.71 4.98
C MET A 195 2.87 -41.43 5.28
N ILE A 196 3.44 -40.38 4.69
CA ILE A 196 4.80 -39.90 5.00
C ILE A 196 4.89 -39.48 6.48
N ALA A 197 3.85 -38.80 7.00
CA ALA A 197 3.82 -38.34 8.39
C ALA A 197 3.73 -39.51 9.39
N ASN A 198 2.89 -40.52 9.14
CA ASN A 198 2.81 -41.72 9.99
C ASN A 198 4.10 -42.53 9.93
N TRP A 199 4.65 -42.77 8.73
CA TRP A 199 5.92 -43.46 8.54
C TRP A 199 7.09 -42.81 9.30
N ARG A 200 7.13 -41.47 9.33
CA ARG A 200 8.09 -40.73 10.16
C ARG A 200 7.82 -40.87 11.66
N ARG A 201 6.58 -40.71 12.11
CA ARG A 201 6.19 -40.88 13.54
C ARG A 201 6.57 -42.26 14.06
N GLU A 202 6.27 -43.32 13.31
CA GLU A 202 6.55 -44.71 13.69
C GLU A 202 8.07 -44.96 13.82
N ARG A 203 8.87 -44.47 12.87
CA ARG A 203 10.34 -44.62 12.90
C ARG A 203 11.01 -43.77 13.98
N GLU A 204 10.56 -42.53 14.18
CA GLU A 204 11.05 -41.67 15.27
C GLU A 204 10.65 -42.23 16.65
N TYR A 205 9.46 -42.84 16.77
CA TYR A 205 9.01 -43.52 18.00
C TYR A 205 9.78 -44.83 18.25
N GLN A 206 10.08 -45.63 17.23
CA GLN A 206 10.94 -46.82 17.38
C GLN A 206 12.37 -46.42 17.81
N TYR A 207 12.94 -45.36 17.22
CA TYR A 207 14.26 -44.84 17.58
C TYR A 207 14.33 -44.45 19.07
N LEU A 208 13.34 -43.70 19.55
CA LEU A 208 13.23 -43.27 20.96
C LEU A 208 13.06 -44.43 21.96
N ASN A 209 12.59 -45.60 21.52
CA ASN A 209 12.43 -46.78 22.38
C ASN A 209 13.61 -47.77 22.33
N LEU A 210 14.52 -47.66 21.36
CA LEU A 210 15.64 -48.60 21.17
C LEU A 210 17.00 -48.05 21.62
N ASN A 211 17.21 -46.73 21.60
CA ASN A 211 18.52 -46.14 21.90
C ASN A 211 18.60 -45.49 23.29
N SER A 212 19.10 -46.27 24.27
CA SER A 212 19.43 -45.82 25.64
C SER A 212 20.94 -45.77 25.94
N SER A 213 21.78 -45.72 24.90
CA SER A 213 23.26 -45.66 24.99
C SER A 213 23.83 -44.60 24.02
N PRO A 214 24.94 -43.89 24.34
CA PRO A 214 25.23 -42.59 23.71
C PRO A 214 25.99 -42.65 22.37
N ASP A 215 26.78 -43.69 22.12
CA ASP A 215 27.93 -43.61 21.20
C ASP A 215 27.66 -44.02 19.73
N LEU A 216 26.40 -44.30 19.37
CA LEU A 216 26.00 -44.61 17.98
C LEU A 216 24.71 -43.87 17.60
N ALA A 217 24.85 -42.59 17.23
CA ALA A 217 23.79 -41.80 16.64
C ALA A 217 23.77 -41.97 15.10
N PRO A 218 22.82 -42.74 14.51
CA PRO A 218 22.50 -42.55 13.10
C PRO A 218 21.92 -41.15 12.88
N HIS A 219 21.99 -40.64 11.65
CA HIS A 219 21.50 -39.29 11.34
C HIS A 219 20.00 -39.16 11.63
N VAL A 220 19.66 -38.54 12.77
CA VAL A 220 18.36 -37.87 12.93
C VAL A 220 18.33 -36.81 11.83
N TYR A 221 17.36 -36.90 10.92
CA TYR A 221 17.22 -36.01 9.75
C TYR A 221 16.73 -34.62 10.16
N THR A 222 17.53 -33.93 10.97
CA THR A 222 17.42 -32.48 11.15
C THR A 222 17.77 -31.83 9.81
N THR A 223 16.77 -31.20 9.19
CA THR A 223 17.01 -30.29 8.07
C THR A 223 17.98 -29.21 8.54
N SER A 224 19.17 -29.18 7.96
CA SER A 224 20.09 -28.05 8.09
C SER A 224 19.42 -26.77 7.58
N ASP A 225 19.97 -25.60 7.93
CA ASP A 225 19.38 -24.29 7.57
C ASP A 225 19.30 -23.99 6.05
N SER A 226 19.69 -24.96 5.21
CA SER A 226 19.85 -24.85 3.75
C SER A 226 18.96 -25.78 2.91
N SER A 227 18.00 -26.52 3.46
CA SER A 227 17.11 -27.39 2.66
C SER A 227 16.06 -26.59 1.84
N ILE A 228 16.25 -26.50 0.52
CA ILE A 228 15.41 -25.72 -0.42
C ILE A 228 14.65 -26.68 -1.36
N VAL A 229 13.42 -26.32 -1.74
CA VAL A 229 12.48 -27.13 -2.55
C VAL A 229 11.95 -26.26 -3.72
N PHE A 230 11.47 -26.83 -4.82
CA PHE A 230 11.18 -26.05 -6.04
C PHE A 230 9.93 -26.48 -6.83
N VAL A 231 9.49 -25.58 -7.75
CA VAL A 231 8.58 -25.72 -8.95
C VAL A 231 7.27 -24.87 -8.80
N ILE A 232 6.70 -24.18 -9.83
CA ILE A 232 5.77 -24.51 -10.98
C ILE A 232 5.92 -23.43 -12.16
N LEU A 233 5.33 -23.55 -13.40
CA LEU A 233 5.73 -22.81 -14.67
C LEU A 233 4.65 -22.59 -15.82
N SER A 234 4.58 -21.51 -16.64
CA SER A 234 3.64 -21.23 -17.81
C SER A 234 3.21 -22.37 -18.81
N PRO A 235 1.96 -22.42 -19.40
CA PRO A 235 1.43 -21.46 -20.44
C PRO A 235 0.06 -20.77 -20.15
N LEU A 236 -0.36 -19.84 -21.04
CA LEU A 236 -1.72 -19.25 -21.08
C LEU A 236 -2.11 -18.90 -22.53
N ARG A 237 -3.27 -19.34 -23.05
CA ARG A 237 -3.85 -18.82 -24.30
C ARG A 237 -4.73 -17.59 -24.02
N GLN A 238 -4.17 -16.40 -24.28
CA GLN A 238 -4.85 -15.10 -24.46
C GLN A 238 -5.95 -14.70 -23.45
N ALA A 239 -5.56 -14.08 -22.32
CA ALA A 239 -6.39 -13.05 -21.68
C ALA A 239 -5.57 -12.00 -20.90
N SER A 240 -6.06 -10.77 -20.91
CA SER A 240 -5.51 -9.51 -20.41
C SER A 240 -4.82 -9.43 -19.02
N LYS A 241 -3.67 -8.72 -19.02
CA LYS A 241 -3.19 -7.73 -18.01
C LYS A 241 -3.17 -8.11 -16.51
N GLY A 242 -1.99 -8.53 -16.03
CA GLY A 242 -1.54 -8.38 -14.63
C GLY A 242 -0.03 -8.13 -14.56
N GLN A 243 0.43 -7.21 -13.71
CA GLN A 243 1.86 -6.94 -13.50
C GLN A 243 2.33 -7.46 -12.14
N MET A 244 3.51 -8.07 -12.11
CA MET A 244 4.41 -8.07 -10.96
C MET A 244 5.77 -7.52 -11.39
N ARG A 245 6.49 -6.89 -10.45
CA ARG A 245 7.81 -6.29 -10.67
C ARG A 245 8.84 -6.95 -9.77
N ILE A 246 10.05 -7.09 -10.29
CA ILE A 246 11.16 -7.84 -9.68
C ILE A 246 12.26 -6.86 -9.29
N TYR A 247 12.95 -7.14 -8.18
CA TYR A 247 14.13 -6.39 -7.75
C TYR A 247 15.36 -6.84 -8.56
N LYS A 248 16.07 -5.88 -9.14
CA LYS A 248 17.43 -6.05 -9.67
C LYS A 248 18.43 -5.51 -8.66
N ASP A 249 19.45 -6.31 -8.35
CA ASP A 249 20.72 -5.81 -7.82
C ASP A 249 21.75 -5.76 -8.97
N HIS A 250 22.50 -4.65 -9.06
CA HIS A 250 23.66 -4.51 -9.93
C HIS A 250 24.83 -3.95 -9.10
N PRO A 251 26.09 -4.35 -9.39
CA PRO A 251 27.22 -4.12 -8.50
C PRO A 251 27.72 -2.67 -8.54
N VAL A 252 28.08 -2.13 -7.37
CA VAL A 252 28.73 -0.82 -7.21
C VAL A 252 30.25 -1.02 -7.09
N PRO A 253 31.09 -0.26 -7.82
CA PRO A 253 32.55 -0.43 -7.77
C PRO A 253 33.12 0.03 -6.42
N VAL A 254 33.78 -0.89 -5.71
CA VAL A 254 34.35 -0.65 -4.38
C VAL A 254 35.70 0.09 -4.49
N ARG A 255 35.76 1.33 -4.02
CA ARG A 255 37.02 1.94 -3.55
C ARG A 255 37.33 1.45 -2.12
N PRO A 256 38.61 1.26 -1.76
CA PRO A 256 38.97 0.56 -0.52
C PRO A 256 38.63 1.37 0.74
N TYR A 257 37.52 1.02 1.38
CA TYR A 257 37.27 1.38 2.77
C TYR A 257 38.06 0.44 3.70
N LEU A 258 38.73 1.00 4.70
CA LEU A 258 39.39 0.23 5.76
C LEU A 258 38.36 -0.62 6.53
N PRO A 259 38.59 -1.92 6.73
CA PRO A 259 37.61 -2.81 7.32
C PRO A 259 37.47 -2.56 8.82
N PHE A 260 36.44 -1.81 9.22
CA PHE A 260 36.02 -1.74 10.61
C PHE A 260 35.38 -3.09 10.99
N LEU A 261 36.18 -3.98 11.60
CA LEU A 261 35.80 -5.35 11.94
C LEU A 261 34.59 -5.37 12.91
N SER A 262 33.39 -5.44 12.34
CA SER A 262 32.15 -5.65 13.08
C SER A 262 32.09 -7.08 13.60
N ARG A 263 32.75 -7.32 14.75
CA ARG A 263 32.39 -8.40 15.67
C ARG A 263 30.87 -8.36 15.89
N PRO A 264 30.21 -9.51 16.16
CA PRO A 264 28.78 -9.53 16.44
C PRO A 264 28.47 -8.49 17.53
N ARG A 265 27.59 -7.54 17.21
CA ARG A 265 27.16 -6.53 18.18
C ARG A 265 26.35 -7.24 19.26
N THR A 266 27.01 -7.57 20.37
CA THR A 266 26.34 -7.78 21.65
C THR A 266 25.29 -6.67 21.79
N ILE A 267 24.04 -7.03 22.09
CA ILE A 267 22.99 -6.05 22.39
C ILE A 267 23.54 -5.21 23.54
N LEU A 268 23.91 -3.95 23.25
CA LEU A 268 24.40 -3.01 24.25
C LEU A 268 23.26 -2.81 25.24
N HIS A 269 23.34 -3.52 26.38
CA HIS A 269 22.32 -3.49 27.40
C HIS A 269 22.09 -2.04 27.77
N SER A 270 20.82 -1.60 27.71
CA SER A 270 20.51 -0.21 28.01
C SER A 270 20.97 0.09 29.42
N HIS A 271 21.86 1.07 29.56
CA HIS A 271 22.13 1.70 30.85
C HIS A 271 20.83 2.36 31.29
N ASN A 272 20.03 1.60 32.04
CA ASN A 272 18.71 2.00 32.53
C ASN A 272 18.89 3.13 33.55
N THR A 273 18.95 4.35 33.04
CA THR A 273 19.00 5.56 33.86
C THR A 273 17.65 5.76 34.53
N THR A 274 17.58 5.40 35.81
CA THR A 274 16.45 5.76 36.67
C THR A 274 16.48 7.27 36.95
N SER A 275 15.37 7.95 36.69
CA SER A 275 15.19 9.35 37.06
C SER A 275 14.85 9.48 38.56
N PRO A 276 14.67 10.71 39.09
CA PRO A 276 13.93 10.89 40.32
C PRO A 276 12.58 10.15 40.26
N LYS A 277 12.13 9.61 41.42
CA LYS A 277 10.90 8.81 41.56
C LYS A 277 10.85 7.49 40.76
N ASN A 278 11.99 6.80 40.61
CA ASN A 278 12.10 5.42 40.11
C ASN A 278 11.67 5.14 38.65
N MET A 279 11.24 6.13 37.87
CA MET A 279 10.92 5.91 36.45
C MET A 279 12.16 5.46 35.67
N GLN A 280 11.99 4.41 34.87
CA GLN A 280 13.04 3.84 34.02
C GLN A 280 12.93 4.38 32.60
N PHE A 281 14.08 4.67 31.98
CA PHE A 281 14.17 5.10 30.58
C PHE A 281 14.91 4.06 29.74
N ARG A 282 14.39 3.78 28.54
CA ARG A 282 14.93 2.84 27.54
C ARG A 282 15.12 3.54 26.21
N ARG A 283 15.93 3.00 25.30
CA ARG A 283 15.94 3.48 23.90
C ARG A 283 14.67 3.04 23.19
N LEU A 284 14.18 3.87 22.26
CA LEU A 284 13.19 3.44 21.29
C LEU A 284 13.90 2.66 20.17
N GLY A 285 14.05 1.35 20.37
CA GLY A 285 14.83 0.48 19.50
C GLY A 285 16.31 0.88 19.42
N ALA A 286 16.89 0.80 18.23
CA ALA A 286 18.26 1.21 17.94
C ALA A 286 18.50 2.74 17.94
N SER A 287 17.44 3.55 18.02
CA SER A 287 17.54 5.02 17.92
C SER A 287 18.29 5.68 19.09
N GLY A 288 18.61 6.97 18.94
CA GLY A 288 19.16 7.79 20.02
C GLY A 288 18.12 8.20 21.07
N LEU A 289 16.83 8.21 20.70
CA LEU A 289 15.73 8.68 21.54
C LEU A 289 15.52 7.74 22.73
N ARG A 290 15.46 8.33 23.94
CA ARG A 290 15.09 7.60 25.17
C ARG A 290 13.64 7.88 25.52
N VAL A 291 12.86 6.84 25.74
CA VAL A 291 11.46 6.91 26.16
C VAL A 291 11.30 6.37 27.59
N PRO A 292 10.35 6.89 28.39
CA PRO A 292 9.99 6.30 29.68
C PRO A 292 9.30 4.95 29.46
N VAL A 293 9.49 4.00 30.39
CA VAL A 293 8.87 2.66 30.30
C VAL A 293 7.33 2.72 30.27
N PHE A 294 6.74 3.77 30.84
CA PHE A 294 5.33 4.10 30.69
C PHE A 294 5.14 5.46 30.03
N SER A 295 4.24 5.54 29.05
CA SER A 295 3.80 6.76 28.34
C SER A 295 2.31 7.02 28.61
N LEU A 296 1.80 8.21 28.26
CA LEU A 296 0.40 8.61 28.49
C LEU A 296 -0.37 8.75 27.17
N GLY A 297 -1.46 8.02 26.97
CA GLY A 297 -2.25 8.04 25.72
C GLY A 297 -3.52 8.89 25.81
N GLY A 298 -3.67 9.85 24.89
CA GLY A 298 -4.86 10.71 24.81
C GLY A 298 -6.12 9.98 24.34
N TRP A 299 -6.07 9.36 23.16
CA TRP A 299 -7.16 8.62 22.50
C TRP A 299 -8.56 9.25 22.65
N LEU A 300 -9.57 8.47 23.09
CA LEU A 300 -10.92 8.95 23.42
C LEU A 300 -10.99 9.62 24.82
N THR A 301 -9.86 9.74 25.51
CA THR A 301 -9.79 10.20 26.90
C THR A 301 -9.73 11.72 26.97
N PHE A 302 -8.66 12.34 26.46
CA PHE A 302 -8.50 13.80 26.48
C PHE A 302 -9.23 14.44 25.30
N GLY A 303 -9.94 15.54 25.55
CA GLY A 303 -10.82 16.17 24.57
C GLY A 303 -12.15 15.41 24.32
N GLY A 304 -12.20 14.12 24.65
CA GLY A 304 -13.39 13.26 24.59
C GLY A 304 -14.04 13.08 25.97
N THR A 305 -13.71 11.98 26.63
CA THR A 305 -14.25 11.55 27.95
C THR A 305 -13.94 12.54 29.08
N VAL A 306 -12.81 13.24 29.00
CA VAL A 306 -12.27 14.15 30.02
C VAL A 306 -11.78 15.43 29.34
N LYS A 307 -12.15 16.59 29.89
CA LYS A 307 -11.82 17.93 29.41
C LYS A 307 -11.58 18.88 30.59
N GLY A 308 -10.89 19.99 30.38
CA GLY A 308 -10.63 21.03 31.38
C GLY A 308 -9.50 20.67 32.34
N ASP A 309 -9.56 21.21 33.56
CA ASP A 309 -8.54 21.00 34.60
C ASP A 309 -8.26 19.51 34.95
N PRO A 310 -9.22 18.57 34.87
CA PRO A 310 -8.92 17.15 35.03
C PRO A 310 -7.86 16.63 34.06
N VAL A 311 -7.80 17.11 32.80
CA VAL A 311 -6.73 16.72 31.86
C VAL A 311 -5.39 17.31 32.28
N LYS A 312 -5.40 18.59 32.69
CA LYS A 312 -4.23 19.32 33.19
C LYS A 312 -3.58 18.59 34.37
N GLU A 313 -4.37 18.22 35.37
CA GLU A 313 -3.87 17.52 36.55
C GLU A 313 -3.42 16.07 36.25
N ILE A 314 -4.02 15.39 35.26
CA ILE A 314 -3.53 14.07 34.77
C ILE A 314 -2.15 14.21 34.12
N VAL A 315 -1.98 15.16 33.18
CA VAL A 315 -0.71 15.39 32.47
C VAL A 315 0.38 15.85 33.43
N LYS A 316 0.07 16.79 34.33
CA LYS A 316 0.95 17.24 35.41
C LYS A 316 1.37 16.09 36.31
N THR A 317 0.43 15.27 36.80
CA THR A 317 0.72 14.09 37.64
C THR A 317 1.59 13.07 36.90
N ALA A 318 1.40 12.89 35.59
CA ALA A 318 2.25 12.04 34.77
C ALA A 318 3.67 12.59 34.66
N PHE A 319 3.83 13.87 34.29
CA PHE A 319 5.11 14.54 34.14
C PHE A 319 5.90 14.61 35.46
N GLU A 320 5.25 15.01 36.55
CA GLU A 320 5.84 15.05 37.90
C GLU A 320 6.35 13.68 38.37
N ASN A 321 5.87 12.57 37.80
CA ASN A 321 6.32 11.21 38.11
C ASN A 321 7.11 10.54 36.97
N GLY A 322 7.69 11.36 36.08
CA GLY A 322 8.67 10.93 35.06
C GLY A 322 8.07 10.42 33.75
N ILE A 323 6.74 10.44 33.58
CA ILE A 323 6.11 10.18 32.28
C ILE A 323 6.16 11.48 31.47
N ASN A 324 7.18 11.63 30.64
CA ASN A 324 7.33 12.78 29.74
C ASN A 324 6.89 12.50 28.29
N MET A 325 6.39 11.31 28.00
CA MET A 325 5.94 10.90 26.66
C MET A 325 4.42 10.85 26.57
N ILE A 326 3.84 11.56 25.60
CA ILE A 326 2.39 11.64 25.35
C ILE A 326 2.08 11.13 23.94
N ASP A 327 1.13 10.20 23.84
CA ASP A 327 0.70 9.55 22.61
C ASP A 327 -0.64 10.10 22.09
N LEU A 328 -0.61 10.69 20.89
CA LEU A 328 -1.73 11.39 20.25
C LEU A 328 -1.88 10.97 18.78
N ALA A 329 -2.93 11.44 18.10
CA ALA A 329 -3.17 11.29 16.66
C ALA A 329 -4.23 12.28 16.19
N GLU A 330 -4.25 12.63 14.90
CA GLU A 330 -5.19 13.60 14.31
C GLU A 330 -6.66 13.28 14.65
N THR A 331 -7.04 12.00 14.57
CA THR A 331 -8.42 11.55 14.74
C THR A 331 -8.85 11.39 16.20
N TYR A 332 -7.93 11.51 17.17
CA TYR A 332 -8.25 11.26 18.58
C TYR A 332 -9.18 12.34 19.13
N ALA A 333 -10.37 11.92 19.58
CA ALA A 333 -11.50 12.78 19.92
C ALA A 333 -11.82 13.83 18.83
N HIS A 334 -11.73 13.46 17.55
CA HIS A 334 -11.90 14.36 16.40
C HIS A 334 -10.95 15.58 16.40
N GLY A 335 -9.71 15.39 16.84
CA GLY A 335 -8.67 16.43 16.93
C GLY A 335 -8.64 17.15 18.28
N GLU A 336 -9.69 17.04 19.10
CA GLU A 336 -9.75 17.70 20.40
C GLU A 336 -8.73 17.15 21.40
N SER A 337 -8.22 15.92 21.21
CA SER A 337 -7.13 15.38 22.04
C SER A 337 -5.82 16.15 21.84
N GLU A 338 -5.52 16.57 20.61
CA GLU A 338 -4.34 17.39 20.29
C GLU A 338 -4.52 18.84 20.77
N ARG A 339 -5.72 19.44 20.57
CA ARG A 339 -6.03 20.79 21.08
C ARG A 339 -5.93 20.90 22.59
N GLU A 340 -6.46 19.90 23.29
CA GLU A 340 -6.52 19.88 24.75
C GLU A 340 -5.13 19.68 25.36
N ILE A 341 -4.27 18.85 24.74
CA ILE A 341 -2.85 18.78 25.13
C ILE A 341 -2.15 20.10 24.85
N GLY A 342 -2.32 20.72 23.67
CA GLY A 342 -1.72 22.02 23.36
C GLY A 342 -2.05 23.09 24.42
N ARG A 343 -3.33 23.21 24.81
CA ARG A 343 -3.77 24.07 25.92
C ARG A 343 -3.07 23.71 27.25
N VAL A 344 -3.00 22.43 27.60
CA VAL A 344 -2.42 21.97 28.86
C VAL A 344 -0.90 22.19 28.92
N LEU A 345 -0.18 22.09 27.80
CA LEU A 345 1.25 22.38 27.74
C LEU A 345 1.54 23.87 27.93
N ASP A 346 0.75 24.76 27.30
CA ASP A 346 0.81 26.21 27.55
C ASP A 346 0.58 26.52 29.03
N GLU A 347 -0.50 25.98 29.62
CA GLU A 347 -0.92 26.27 30.99
C GLU A 347 -0.02 25.68 32.09
N LEU A 348 0.74 24.62 31.80
CA LEU A 348 1.73 24.04 32.69
C LEU A 348 3.15 24.60 32.45
N ALA A 349 3.34 25.41 31.41
CA ALA A 349 4.62 26.00 31.00
C ALA A 349 5.79 24.99 30.91
N ILE A 350 5.49 23.74 30.52
CA ILE A 350 6.49 22.69 30.40
C ILE A 350 7.38 22.99 29.19
N ARG A 351 8.69 23.01 29.38
CA ARG A 351 9.65 23.25 28.28
C ARG A 351 9.49 22.15 27.24
N ARG A 352 9.24 22.52 25.98
CA ARG A 352 8.98 21.56 24.88
C ARG A 352 10.08 20.51 24.72
N SER A 353 11.34 20.84 25.04
CA SER A 353 12.50 19.95 25.04
C SER A 353 12.49 18.84 26.10
N ASP A 354 11.68 18.98 27.15
CA ASP A 354 11.58 17.99 28.23
C ASP A 354 10.52 16.92 27.92
N LEU A 355 9.75 17.09 26.84
CA LEU A 355 8.62 16.24 26.44
C LEU A 355 8.92 15.45 25.16
N ILE A 356 8.25 14.30 25.03
CA ILE A 356 8.22 13.48 23.83
C ILE A 356 6.78 13.39 23.34
N LEU A 357 6.43 14.16 22.31
CA LEU A 357 5.09 14.14 21.73
C LEU A 357 5.06 13.21 20.51
N THR A 358 4.02 12.39 20.39
CA THR A 358 3.76 11.61 19.16
C THR A 358 2.46 12.05 18.50
N GLY A 359 2.45 12.06 17.17
CA GLY A 359 1.24 12.17 16.36
C GLY A 359 1.09 10.96 15.44
N LYS A 360 -0.07 10.79 14.81
CA LYS A 360 -0.30 9.77 13.79
C LYS A 360 -1.25 10.25 12.71
N ILE A 361 -0.94 9.90 11.47
CA ILE A 361 -1.69 10.28 10.27
C ILE A 361 -2.22 9.03 9.56
N PHE A 362 -3.52 9.02 9.23
CA PHE A 362 -4.20 8.15 8.25
C PHE A 362 -5.69 8.51 8.06
N PHE A 363 -6.38 8.99 9.09
CA PHE A 363 -7.85 9.02 9.20
C PHE A 363 -8.49 10.40 9.01
N GLY A 364 -7.70 11.46 9.11
CA GLY A 364 -8.20 12.84 9.16
C GLY A 364 -9.17 13.08 10.32
N LEU A 365 -10.05 14.06 10.13
CA LEU A 365 -11.06 14.47 11.12
C LEU A 365 -12.50 14.04 10.75
N GLY A 366 -12.67 13.24 9.70
CA GLY A 366 -13.99 12.93 9.12
C GLY A 366 -14.52 13.98 8.12
N ARG A 367 -13.65 14.87 7.62
CA ARG A 367 -13.93 15.70 6.43
C ARG A 367 -14.23 14.83 5.21
N LYS A 368 -14.94 15.41 4.23
CA LYS A 368 -15.39 14.71 3.00
C LYS A 368 -14.40 14.77 1.83
N GLY A 369 -13.24 15.42 1.98
CA GLY A 369 -12.29 15.61 0.90
C GLY A 369 -11.65 14.29 0.46
N PRO A 370 -11.40 14.09 -0.85
CA PRO A 370 -10.86 12.85 -1.38
C PRO A 370 -9.41 12.58 -0.92
N ASN A 371 -8.76 13.57 -0.32
CA ASN A 371 -7.38 13.51 0.16
C ASN A 371 -7.26 13.56 1.70
N ASP A 372 -8.36 13.66 2.46
CA ASP A 372 -8.33 13.74 3.93
C ASP A 372 -8.05 12.39 4.65
N VAL A 373 -7.81 11.31 3.88
CA VAL A 373 -7.67 9.94 4.39
C VAL A 373 -6.65 9.17 3.55
N GLY A 374 -5.77 8.42 4.22
CA GLY A 374 -4.71 7.58 3.64
C GLY A 374 -3.31 8.08 3.96
N LEU A 375 -2.33 7.69 3.16
CA LEU A 375 -0.91 8.09 3.28
C LEU A 375 -0.37 8.77 2.03
N SER A 376 -1.20 9.53 1.32
CA SER A 376 -0.72 10.36 0.20
C SER A 376 0.26 11.41 0.72
N ARG A 377 1.19 11.87 -0.12
CA ARG A 377 2.14 12.93 0.24
C ARG A 377 1.44 14.19 0.75
N LYS A 378 0.28 14.51 0.16
CA LYS A 378 -0.59 15.61 0.56
C LYS A 378 -1.10 15.42 1.99
N HIS A 379 -1.77 14.29 2.29
CA HIS A 379 -2.33 14.05 3.63
C HIS A 379 -1.26 13.97 4.72
N ILE A 380 -0.10 13.36 4.42
CA ILE A 380 1.02 13.30 5.38
C ILE A 380 1.52 14.70 5.74
N ILE A 381 1.72 15.59 4.77
CA ILE A 381 2.29 16.92 5.05
C ILE A 381 1.22 17.87 5.61
N GLU A 382 0.01 17.88 5.06
CA GLU A 382 -1.08 18.73 5.53
C GLU A 382 -1.58 18.28 6.92
N GLY A 383 -1.81 16.98 7.13
CA GLY A 383 -2.24 16.42 8.42
C GLY A 383 -1.23 16.68 9.53
N VAL A 384 0.09 16.60 9.25
CA VAL A 384 1.13 17.00 10.22
C VAL A 384 1.07 18.49 10.53
N ASN A 385 0.92 19.37 9.53
CA ASN A 385 0.78 20.81 9.78
C ASN A 385 -0.44 21.08 10.69
N GLU A 386 -1.60 20.49 10.41
CA GLU A 386 -2.78 20.66 11.26
C GLU A 386 -2.62 20.05 12.67
N THR A 387 -1.91 18.93 12.82
CA THR A 387 -1.56 18.37 14.14
C THR A 387 -0.69 19.34 14.93
N LEU A 388 0.31 19.96 14.29
CA LEU A 388 1.18 20.96 14.92
C LEU A 388 0.40 22.22 15.32
N GLU A 389 -0.52 22.71 14.48
CA GLU A 389 -1.44 23.80 14.81
C GLU A 389 -2.34 23.46 16.01
N ARG A 390 -2.90 22.25 16.07
CA ARG A 390 -3.72 21.79 17.21
C ARG A 390 -2.90 21.67 18.49
N LEU A 391 -1.68 21.13 18.40
CA LEU A 391 -0.74 20.99 19.53
C LEU A 391 -0.06 22.30 19.96
N ARG A 392 -0.17 23.38 19.16
CA ARG A 392 0.51 24.67 19.37
C ARG A 392 2.04 24.57 19.46
N THR A 393 2.63 23.63 18.72
CA THR A 393 4.09 23.37 18.70
C THR A 393 4.61 23.33 17.27
N ASP A 394 5.91 23.56 17.11
CA ASP A 394 6.66 23.54 15.87
C ASP A 394 7.10 22.14 15.42
N TYR A 395 7.21 21.18 16.34
CA TYR A 395 7.55 19.78 16.01
C TYR A 395 6.88 18.74 16.93
N VAL A 396 6.70 17.52 16.42
CA VAL A 396 6.51 16.29 17.22
C VAL A 396 7.80 15.48 17.25
N ASP A 397 8.03 14.65 18.27
CA ASP A 397 9.26 13.85 18.35
C ASP A 397 9.19 12.64 17.40
N ILE A 398 7.99 12.03 17.28
CA ILE A 398 7.73 10.89 16.41
C ILE A 398 6.39 11.07 15.70
N ILE A 399 6.35 10.88 14.39
CA ILE A 399 5.10 10.79 13.63
C ILE A 399 4.88 9.36 13.12
N PHE A 400 3.70 8.78 13.39
CA PHE A 400 3.38 7.41 12.97
C PHE A 400 2.45 7.37 11.75
N ALA A 401 2.76 6.47 10.81
CA ALA A 401 1.82 6.00 9.81
C ALA A 401 0.74 5.14 10.49
N HIS A 402 -0.44 5.71 10.75
CA HIS A 402 -1.42 5.14 11.70
C HIS A 402 -2.04 3.82 11.21
N ARG A 403 -2.07 3.57 9.89
CA ARG A 403 -2.38 2.27 9.24
C ARG A 403 -1.58 2.15 7.95
N PRO A 404 -1.36 0.95 7.40
CA PRO A 404 -0.77 0.79 6.08
C PRO A 404 -1.76 1.22 4.98
N ASP A 405 -1.30 1.95 3.96
CA ASP A 405 -2.11 2.34 2.80
C ASP A 405 -1.68 1.56 1.54
N PRO A 406 -2.38 0.48 1.15
CA PRO A 406 -2.08 -0.26 -0.09
C PRO A 406 -2.49 0.50 -1.37
N THR A 407 -3.06 1.71 -1.25
CA THR A 407 -3.43 2.57 -2.38
C THR A 407 -2.37 3.61 -2.72
N VAL A 408 -1.28 3.71 -1.96
CA VAL A 408 -0.17 4.66 -2.18
C VAL A 408 1.15 3.89 -2.34
N PRO A 409 2.05 4.26 -3.27
CA PRO A 409 3.35 3.60 -3.40
C PRO A 409 4.21 3.80 -2.14
N MET A 410 4.86 2.74 -1.65
CA MET A 410 5.73 2.80 -0.45
C MET A 410 6.82 3.89 -0.56
N GLU A 411 7.34 4.13 -1.76
CA GLU A 411 8.27 5.23 -2.05
C GLU A 411 7.68 6.63 -1.78
N GLU A 412 6.40 6.86 -2.09
CA GLU A 412 5.75 8.14 -1.80
C GLU A 412 5.60 8.33 -0.29
N ILE A 413 5.20 7.28 0.43
CA ILE A 413 5.03 7.27 1.89
C ILE A 413 6.37 7.57 2.60
N VAL A 414 7.42 6.80 2.28
CA VAL A 414 8.76 6.97 2.88
C VAL A 414 9.31 8.38 2.59
N ARG A 415 9.19 8.86 1.34
CA ARG A 415 9.63 10.23 0.97
C ARG A 415 8.78 11.34 1.59
N ALA A 416 7.54 11.07 1.98
CA ALA A 416 6.66 12.07 2.62
C ALA A 416 7.01 12.21 4.11
N PHE A 417 7.20 11.09 4.81
CA PHE A 417 7.68 11.12 6.20
C PHE A 417 9.11 11.65 6.33
N ASN A 418 9.99 11.40 5.35
CA ASN A 418 11.31 12.03 5.34
C ASN A 418 11.21 13.55 5.11
N HIS A 419 10.37 14.04 4.18
CA HIS A 419 10.14 15.49 4.03
C HIS A 419 9.62 16.16 5.31
N VAL A 420 8.81 15.47 6.12
CA VAL A 420 8.38 15.95 7.45
C VAL A 420 9.57 16.06 8.43
N ILE A 421 10.57 15.19 8.32
CA ILE A 421 11.81 15.26 9.13
C ILE A 421 12.78 16.32 8.59
N ASP A 422 13.00 16.36 7.27
CA ASP A 422 13.89 17.32 6.59
C ASP A 422 13.42 18.78 6.75
N THR A 423 12.11 18.99 6.93
CA THR A 423 11.51 20.31 7.27
C THR A 423 11.42 20.58 8.78
N GLY A 424 11.98 19.73 9.63
CA GLY A 424 12.09 19.92 11.09
C GLY A 424 10.80 19.68 11.88
N LYS A 425 9.73 19.21 11.24
CA LYS A 425 8.40 19.00 11.84
C LYS A 425 8.29 17.70 12.64
N ALA A 426 9.19 16.74 12.37
CA ALA A 426 9.45 15.61 13.25
C ALA A 426 10.95 15.27 13.31
N PHE A 427 11.40 14.55 14.35
CA PHE A 427 12.75 13.98 14.38
C PHE A 427 12.81 12.53 13.90
N TYR A 428 11.71 11.79 14.07
CA TYR A 428 11.60 10.38 13.71
C TYR A 428 10.21 10.07 13.14
N TRP A 429 10.11 8.93 12.44
CA TRP A 429 8.82 8.37 12.06
C TRP A 429 8.72 6.88 12.39
N GLY A 430 7.48 6.37 12.41
CA GLY A 430 7.16 4.99 12.75
C GLY A 430 5.90 4.49 12.06
N THR A 431 5.52 3.26 12.39
CA THR A 431 4.38 2.53 11.78
C THR A 431 3.40 2.06 12.86
N SER A 432 2.13 1.79 12.52
CA SER A 432 1.13 1.31 13.50
C SER A 432 0.11 0.33 12.91
N GLU A 433 0.07 -0.87 13.49
CA GLU A 433 -0.57 -2.07 12.94
C GLU A 433 -0.13 -2.38 11.50
N TRP A 434 1.17 -2.27 11.23
CA TRP A 434 1.80 -2.69 9.98
C TRP A 434 2.36 -4.11 10.10
N SER A 435 2.23 -4.93 9.07
CA SER A 435 2.90 -6.24 9.04
C SER A 435 4.43 -6.09 8.95
N ALA A 436 5.16 -7.09 9.43
CA ALA A 436 6.63 -7.11 9.35
C ALA A 436 7.14 -6.95 7.91
N ARG A 437 6.41 -7.49 6.92
CA ARG A 437 6.69 -7.33 5.49
C ARG A 437 6.59 -5.88 5.02
N GLN A 438 5.58 -5.14 5.49
CA GLN A 438 5.39 -3.73 5.11
C GLN A 438 6.46 -2.83 5.77
N VAL A 439 6.85 -3.14 7.01
CA VAL A 439 7.97 -2.48 7.69
C VAL A 439 9.30 -2.76 6.97
N GLU A 440 9.55 -4.00 6.53
CA GLU A 440 10.74 -4.33 5.73
C GLU A 440 10.75 -3.64 4.36
N GLU A 441 9.60 -3.56 3.67
CA GLU A 441 9.50 -2.82 2.41
C GLU A 441 9.85 -1.34 2.60
N ALA A 442 9.35 -0.70 3.66
CA ALA A 442 9.72 0.67 4.03
C ALA A 442 11.22 0.82 4.33
N HIS A 443 11.85 -0.14 5.03
CA HIS A 443 13.29 -0.15 5.28
C HIS A 443 14.12 -0.33 4.00
N HIS A 444 13.71 -1.23 3.09
CA HIS A 444 14.39 -1.44 1.81
C HIS A 444 14.33 -0.17 0.95
N ILE A 445 13.15 0.43 0.83
CA ILE A 445 12.94 1.68 0.08
C ILE A 445 13.75 2.83 0.70
N ALA A 446 13.73 2.99 2.03
CA ALA A 446 14.52 4.01 2.70
C ALA A 446 16.03 3.83 2.45
N SER A 447 16.56 2.61 2.65
CA SER A 447 17.96 2.25 2.37
C SER A 447 18.34 2.54 0.90
N LYS A 448 17.53 2.09 -0.05
CA LYS A 448 17.74 2.35 -1.49
C LYS A 448 17.83 3.84 -1.81
N LEU A 449 17.05 4.67 -1.12
CA LEU A 449 16.96 6.11 -1.38
C LEU A 449 17.89 6.99 -0.52
N ASN A 450 18.71 6.40 0.36
CA ASN A 450 19.50 7.11 1.39
C ASN A 450 18.64 7.91 2.40
N LEU A 451 17.42 7.42 2.68
CA LEU A 451 16.44 8.07 3.56
C LEU A 451 16.39 7.39 4.94
N ILE A 452 15.82 8.09 5.92
CA ILE A 452 15.57 7.58 7.27
C ILE A 452 14.43 6.53 7.20
N PRO A 453 14.67 5.27 7.60
CA PRO A 453 13.63 4.26 7.73
C PRO A 453 12.71 4.58 8.92
N PRO A 454 11.52 3.97 9.04
CA PRO A 454 10.79 4.07 10.29
C PRO A 454 11.64 3.46 11.42
N ILE A 455 11.48 3.90 12.66
CA ILE A 455 12.30 3.41 13.79
C ILE A 455 11.55 2.53 14.80
N ALA A 456 10.22 2.56 14.78
CA ALA A 456 9.39 1.87 15.75
C ALA A 456 7.98 1.57 15.25
N GLU A 457 7.39 0.53 15.83
CA GLU A 457 5.99 0.16 15.66
C GLU A 457 5.13 0.56 16.87
N GLN A 458 3.90 1.04 16.63
CA GLN A 458 2.84 1.05 17.62
C GLN A 458 1.87 -0.12 17.42
N VAL A 459 1.96 -1.11 18.31
CA VAL A 459 1.33 -2.44 18.19
C VAL A 459 0.56 -2.85 19.45
N GLN A 460 -0.51 -3.61 19.27
CA GLN A 460 -1.27 -4.23 20.34
C GLN A 460 -0.45 -5.35 21.00
N TYR A 461 -0.16 -5.24 22.30
CA TYR A 461 0.51 -6.31 23.04
C TYR A 461 0.02 -6.38 24.49
N HIS A 462 -0.40 -7.56 24.91
CA HIS A 462 -0.80 -7.90 26.27
C HIS A 462 -0.79 -9.42 26.45
N CYS A 463 -0.93 -9.93 27.67
CA CYS A 463 -0.94 -11.39 27.91
C CYS A 463 -2.07 -12.14 27.16
N LEU A 464 -3.08 -11.42 26.65
CA LEU A 464 -4.17 -11.95 25.81
C LEU A 464 -4.02 -11.69 24.29
N HIS A 465 -2.96 -11.02 23.83
CA HIS A 465 -2.67 -10.80 22.39
C HIS A 465 -1.15 -10.67 22.18
N ARG A 466 -0.54 -11.67 21.52
CA ARG A 466 0.93 -11.87 21.54
C ARG A 466 1.59 -12.17 20.20
N GLN A 467 0.88 -12.84 19.27
CA GLN A 467 1.49 -13.51 18.11
C GLN A 467 2.27 -12.58 17.17
N ARG A 468 1.71 -11.41 16.83
CA ARG A 468 2.39 -10.40 16.00
C ARG A 468 3.67 -9.90 16.66
N PHE A 469 3.55 -9.45 17.91
CA PHE A 469 4.65 -8.86 18.67
C PHE A 469 5.80 -9.85 18.96
N GLU A 470 5.49 -11.10 19.32
CA GLU A 470 6.51 -12.09 19.72
C GLU A 470 7.05 -12.94 18.57
N SER A 471 6.24 -13.21 17.53
CA SER A 471 6.62 -14.09 16.42
C SER A 471 6.82 -13.35 15.10
N GLU A 472 5.87 -12.51 14.68
CA GLU A 472 5.93 -11.81 13.38
C GLU A 472 7.06 -10.78 13.36
N TYR A 473 7.18 -10.00 14.43
CA TYR A 473 8.18 -8.92 14.54
C TYR A 473 9.55 -9.37 15.02
N LYS A 474 9.75 -10.66 15.38
CA LYS A 474 11.02 -11.18 15.89
C LYS A 474 12.21 -10.74 15.02
N TYR A 475 12.04 -10.93 13.71
CA TYR A 475 13.00 -10.55 12.67
C TYR A 475 13.29 -9.03 12.61
N LEU A 476 12.31 -8.16 12.88
CA LEU A 476 12.53 -6.72 12.91
C LEU A 476 13.44 -6.31 14.08
N TYR A 477 13.28 -6.94 15.25
CA TYR A 477 14.15 -6.70 16.40
C TYR A 477 15.57 -7.21 16.13
N GLU A 478 15.71 -8.41 15.55
CA GLU A 478 17.01 -9.05 15.29
C GLU A 478 17.79 -8.37 14.16
N LYS A 479 17.12 -7.94 13.08
CA LYS A 479 17.76 -7.33 11.89
C LYS A 479 17.93 -5.81 11.99
N TYR A 480 16.93 -5.10 12.52
CA TYR A 480 16.92 -3.62 12.52
C TYR A 480 17.02 -3.02 13.93
N GLY A 481 16.91 -3.82 15.00
CA GLY A 481 16.81 -3.31 16.37
C GLY A 481 15.53 -2.49 16.58
N TYR A 482 14.43 -2.89 15.94
CA TYR A 482 13.21 -2.08 15.84
C TYR A 482 12.57 -1.77 17.20
N GLY A 483 12.16 -0.52 17.42
CA GLY A 483 11.51 -0.09 18.67
C GLY A 483 10.02 -0.42 18.72
N THR A 484 9.41 -0.40 19.90
CA THR A 484 7.94 -0.54 20.01
C THR A 484 7.31 0.34 21.10
N THR A 485 6.16 0.93 20.77
CA THR A 485 5.26 1.57 21.72
C THR A 485 4.00 0.71 21.86
N ILE A 486 3.73 0.16 23.05
CA ILE A 486 2.64 -0.80 23.23
C ILE A 486 1.32 -0.08 23.51
N TRP A 487 0.29 -0.34 22.70
CA TRP A 487 -1.09 0.08 23.00
C TRP A 487 -1.94 -1.09 23.53
N SER A 488 -2.99 -0.77 24.27
CA SER A 488 -3.94 -1.72 24.89
C SER A 488 -3.31 -2.79 25.81
N ALA A 489 -2.25 -2.46 26.56
CA ALA A 489 -1.65 -3.40 27.52
C ALA A 489 -2.64 -3.95 28.59
N LEU A 490 -3.72 -3.21 28.87
CA LEU A 490 -4.83 -3.64 29.73
C LEU A 490 -5.99 -4.34 28.98
N ALA A 491 -5.81 -4.73 27.72
CA ALA A 491 -6.82 -5.34 26.84
C ALA A 491 -8.14 -4.54 26.82
N SER A 492 -8.08 -3.26 26.43
CA SER A 492 -9.17 -2.27 26.49
C SER A 492 -9.76 -2.01 27.89
N GLY A 493 -9.23 -2.64 28.94
CA GLY A 493 -9.70 -2.61 30.32
C GLY A 493 -10.11 -3.98 30.87
N LEU A 494 -10.12 -5.05 30.06
CA LEU A 494 -10.43 -6.42 30.52
C LEU A 494 -9.44 -6.88 31.59
N LEU A 495 -8.14 -6.63 31.40
CA LEU A 495 -7.08 -6.97 32.36
C LEU A 495 -7.03 -6.02 33.59
N THR A 496 -8.17 -5.42 33.95
CA THR A 496 -8.37 -4.75 35.25
C THR A 496 -9.31 -5.51 36.18
N GLY A 497 -9.84 -6.67 35.76
CA GLY A 497 -10.76 -7.49 36.54
C GLY A 497 -12.18 -6.91 36.71
N LYS A 498 -12.39 -5.60 36.52
CA LYS A 498 -13.70 -4.94 36.71
C LYS A 498 -14.85 -5.43 35.83
N TYR A 499 -14.56 -6.22 34.78
CA TYR A 499 -15.54 -6.80 33.87
C TYR A 499 -15.89 -8.27 34.20
N ASN A 500 -15.31 -8.80 35.27
CA ASN A 500 -15.44 -10.20 35.70
C ASN A 500 -16.89 -10.63 35.96
N ASP A 501 -17.73 -9.69 36.39
CA ASP A 501 -19.08 -9.94 36.92
C ASP A 501 -20.13 -9.02 36.24
N GLY A 502 -19.88 -8.67 34.97
CA GLY A 502 -20.72 -7.80 34.15
C GLY A 502 -20.02 -6.54 33.66
N ILE A 503 -20.77 -5.60 33.09
CA ILE A 503 -20.25 -4.29 32.64
C ILE A 503 -20.61 -3.24 33.70
N PRO A 504 -19.62 -2.63 34.39
CA PRO A 504 -19.92 -1.59 35.38
C PRO A 504 -20.41 -0.31 34.73
N LYS A 505 -21.37 0.35 35.38
CA LYS A 505 -21.82 1.71 35.02
C LYS A 505 -20.65 2.71 35.09
N GLY A 506 -20.57 3.62 34.14
CA GLY A 506 -19.45 4.56 33.97
C GLY A 506 -18.16 3.91 33.44
N SER A 507 -18.16 2.61 33.12
CA SER A 507 -17.01 1.96 32.48
C SER A 507 -16.88 2.36 31.00
N ARG A 508 -15.74 2.03 30.38
CA ARG A 508 -15.48 2.32 28.97
C ARG A 508 -16.47 1.62 28.01
N PHE A 509 -17.00 0.46 28.38
CA PHE A 509 -17.97 -0.28 27.56
C PHE A 509 -19.41 0.22 27.77
N ASP A 510 -19.73 0.72 28.96
CA ASP A 510 -21.01 1.37 29.28
C ASP A 510 -21.14 2.76 28.64
N THR A 511 -20.06 3.55 28.67
CA THR A 511 -20.04 4.93 28.14
C THR A 511 -19.86 5.04 26.63
N ASN A 512 -19.37 3.99 25.97
CA ASN A 512 -19.12 3.96 24.51
C ASN A 512 -19.72 2.68 23.88
N PRO A 513 -21.03 2.42 24.05
CA PRO A 513 -21.61 1.11 23.79
C PRO A 513 -21.60 0.72 22.31
N GLU A 514 -21.82 1.65 21.37
CA GLU A 514 -21.75 1.33 19.94
C GLU A 514 -20.30 1.07 19.46
N PHE A 515 -19.31 1.82 19.98
CA PHE A 515 -17.90 1.59 19.62
C PHE A 515 -17.38 0.23 20.13
N PHE A 516 -17.81 -0.20 21.31
CA PHE A 516 -17.43 -1.49 21.89
C PHE A 516 -18.48 -2.59 21.69
N LYS A 517 -19.55 -2.35 20.93
CA LYS A 517 -20.73 -3.22 20.78
C LYS A 517 -20.38 -4.67 20.58
N GLN A 518 -19.51 -4.93 19.61
CA GLN A 518 -19.08 -6.27 19.25
C GLN A 518 -18.11 -6.90 20.26
N THR A 519 -17.40 -6.09 21.06
CA THR A 519 -16.67 -6.59 22.24
C THR A 519 -17.65 -6.99 23.34
N VAL A 520 -18.63 -6.14 23.63
CA VAL A 520 -19.71 -6.38 24.61
C VAL A 520 -20.51 -7.64 24.26
N GLU A 521 -20.96 -7.77 23.02
CA GLU A 521 -21.63 -8.96 22.49
C GLU A 521 -20.78 -10.23 22.53
N SER A 522 -19.44 -10.13 22.56
CA SER A 522 -18.55 -11.29 22.70
C SER A 522 -18.39 -11.75 24.15
N LEU A 523 -18.64 -10.88 25.14
CA LEU A 523 -18.56 -11.20 26.57
C LEU A 523 -19.75 -12.01 27.08
N SER A 524 -20.88 -12.01 26.37
CA SER A 524 -22.13 -12.68 26.75
C SER A 524 -22.44 -13.98 25.98
N LYS A 525 -21.51 -14.49 25.16
CA LYS A 525 -21.71 -15.69 24.34
C LYS A 525 -20.63 -16.75 24.61
N GLU A 526 -21.04 -18.01 24.77
CA GLU A 526 -20.16 -19.17 25.02
C GLU A 526 -19.27 -19.51 23.81
N GLU A 527 -19.76 -19.24 22.61
CA GLU A 527 -19.00 -19.23 21.36
C GLU A 527 -19.30 -17.96 20.56
N CYS A 528 -18.29 -17.38 19.91
CA CYS A 528 -18.46 -16.17 19.13
C CYS A 528 -17.40 -16.06 18.03
N VAL A 529 -17.81 -16.30 16.78
CA VAL A 529 -17.04 -15.86 15.62
C VAL A 529 -17.11 -14.34 15.58
N SER A 530 -16.06 -13.68 16.07
CA SER A 530 -15.88 -12.24 15.87
C SER A 530 -15.18 -12.01 14.53
N PRO A 531 -15.77 -11.25 13.59
CA PRO A 531 -14.98 -10.47 12.64
C PRO A 531 -13.95 -9.61 13.39
N SER A 532 -12.92 -9.08 12.72
CA SER A 532 -12.01 -8.13 13.35
C SER A 532 -12.75 -6.83 13.69
N ASN A 533 -13.28 -6.78 14.90
CA ASN A 533 -14.25 -5.77 15.34
C ASN A 533 -13.60 -4.50 15.92
N LEU A 534 -12.28 -4.39 15.80
CA LEU A 534 -11.70 -3.16 15.25
C LEU A 534 -11.26 -3.51 13.82
N GLY A 535 -11.90 -2.92 12.81
CA GLY A 535 -11.76 -3.25 11.39
C GLY A 535 -10.43 -2.82 10.76
N TYR A 536 -9.31 -3.16 11.40
CA TYR A 536 -7.98 -2.60 11.10
C TYR A 536 -6.86 -3.60 10.87
N CYS A 537 -7.13 -4.90 10.98
CA CYS A 537 -6.43 -5.89 10.17
C CYS A 537 -7.40 -6.97 9.69
N GLY A 538 -7.19 -7.47 8.47
CA GLY A 538 -8.08 -8.44 7.80
C GLY A 538 -7.88 -9.88 8.27
N LEU A 539 -7.72 -10.09 9.58
CA LEU A 539 -7.50 -11.41 10.18
C LEU A 539 -8.73 -11.82 11.02
N THR A 540 -9.54 -12.70 10.46
CA THR A 540 -10.69 -13.32 11.15
C THR A 540 -10.19 -14.38 12.13
N THR A 541 -9.62 -13.97 13.27
CA THR A 541 -9.20 -14.93 14.29
C THR A 541 -10.41 -15.56 14.96
N ILE A 542 -10.51 -16.90 14.97
CA ILE A 542 -11.42 -17.62 15.87
C ILE A 542 -10.90 -17.42 17.30
N VAL A 543 -11.40 -16.39 17.97
CA VAL A 543 -10.98 -16.07 19.34
C VAL A 543 -11.77 -16.92 20.33
N ASN A 544 -11.10 -17.43 21.37
CA ASN A 544 -11.77 -17.91 22.57
C ASN A 544 -12.86 -16.90 23.01
N SER A 545 -14.03 -17.41 23.40
CA SER A 545 -15.19 -16.60 23.77
C SER A 545 -14.88 -15.60 24.88
N GLY A 546 -15.68 -14.53 24.97
CA GLY A 546 -15.43 -13.50 25.97
C GLY A 546 -15.53 -14.00 27.41
N GLN A 547 -16.37 -15.01 27.67
CA GLN A 547 -16.35 -15.76 28.94
C GLN A 547 -15.00 -16.45 29.19
N LYS A 548 -14.47 -17.22 28.22
CA LYS A 548 -13.12 -17.81 28.30
C LYS A 548 -11.99 -16.79 28.44
N LYS A 549 -12.20 -15.53 28.05
CA LYS A 549 -11.29 -14.40 28.37
C LYS A 549 -11.45 -13.93 29.82
N LEU A 550 -12.68 -13.77 30.31
CA LEU A 550 -12.97 -13.36 31.69
C LEU A 550 -12.54 -14.41 32.73
N GLU A 551 -12.69 -15.70 32.43
CA GLU A 551 -12.16 -16.81 33.23
C GLU A 551 -10.64 -16.67 33.40
N LYS A 552 -9.92 -16.48 32.29
CA LYS A 552 -8.47 -16.24 32.32
C LYS A 552 -8.09 -14.93 33.00
N VAL A 553 -8.94 -13.91 33.01
CA VAL A 553 -8.74 -12.68 33.84
C VAL A 553 -8.93 -12.99 35.33
N LYS A 554 -9.92 -13.80 35.71
CA LYS A 554 -10.13 -14.27 37.10
C LYS A 554 -8.94 -15.11 37.59
N GLU A 555 -8.44 -16.03 36.77
CA GLU A 555 -7.24 -16.82 37.05
C GLU A 555 -5.98 -15.94 37.22
N LEU A 556 -5.73 -15.01 36.28
CA LEU A 556 -4.60 -14.09 36.35
C LEU A 556 -4.69 -13.12 37.54
N ALA A 557 -5.89 -12.77 38.00
CA ALA A 557 -6.07 -11.99 39.22
C ALA A 557 -5.69 -12.80 40.47
N ALA A 558 -6.13 -14.05 40.58
CA ALA A 558 -5.74 -14.93 41.68
C ALA A 558 -4.23 -15.19 41.72
N PHE A 559 -3.57 -15.31 40.56
CA PHE A 559 -2.10 -15.38 40.47
C PHE A 559 -1.42 -14.08 40.90
N ALA A 560 -1.90 -12.93 40.39
CA ALA A 560 -1.33 -11.61 40.72
C ALA A 560 -1.40 -11.29 42.22
N GLU A 561 -2.48 -11.69 42.88
CA GLU A 561 -2.68 -11.53 44.32
C GLU A 561 -1.75 -12.46 45.11
N LYS A 562 -1.80 -13.78 44.85
CA LYS A 562 -1.08 -14.80 45.64
C LYS A 562 0.43 -14.77 45.46
N GLU A 563 0.91 -14.76 44.23
CA GLU A 563 2.33 -14.96 43.91
C GLU A 563 3.12 -13.64 43.88
N LEU A 564 2.44 -12.51 43.63
CA LEU A 564 3.08 -11.21 43.39
C LEU A 564 2.59 -10.09 44.32
N GLY A 565 1.49 -10.28 45.07
CA GLY A 565 0.93 -9.26 45.97
C GLY A 565 0.51 -7.99 45.24
N CYS A 566 -0.13 -8.12 44.07
CA CYS A 566 -0.51 -6.98 43.22
C CYS A 566 -1.83 -7.21 42.47
N SER A 567 -2.40 -6.16 41.88
CA SER A 567 -3.62 -6.29 41.06
C SER A 567 -3.30 -6.91 39.68
N VAL A 568 -4.30 -7.52 39.05
CA VAL A 568 -4.20 -7.99 37.65
C VAL A 568 -3.82 -6.87 36.68
N ALA A 569 -4.19 -5.62 36.97
CA ALA A 569 -3.79 -4.46 36.18
C ALA A 569 -2.29 -4.16 36.31
N HIS A 570 -1.75 -4.19 37.54
CA HIS A 570 -0.32 -4.00 37.77
C HIS A 570 0.49 -5.14 37.14
N LEU A 571 0.02 -6.38 37.25
CA LEU A 571 0.61 -7.53 36.56
C LEU A 571 0.58 -7.35 35.04
N ALA A 572 -0.55 -7.00 34.42
CA ALA A 572 -0.66 -6.85 32.98
C ALA A 572 0.25 -5.75 32.41
N LEU A 573 0.29 -4.58 33.06
CA LEU A 573 1.20 -3.49 32.71
C LEU A 573 2.66 -3.90 32.87
N ALA A 574 3.02 -4.51 34.01
CA ALA A 574 4.37 -4.97 34.26
C ALA A 574 4.79 -6.12 33.32
N TRP A 575 3.87 -6.99 32.93
CA TRP A 575 4.11 -8.10 32.01
C TRP A 575 4.35 -7.59 30.59
N ALA A 576 3.62 -6.58 30.12
CA ALA A 576 3.95 -5.90 28.86
C ALA A 576 5.31 -5.20 28.95
N ALA A 577 5.52 -4.39 30.00
CA ALA A 577 6.72 -3.58 30.19
C ALA A 577 8.01 -4.37 30.53
N SER A 578 7.92 -5.62 30.97
CA SER A 578 9.08 -6.50 31.23
C SER A 578 9.58 -7.24 30.00
N HIS A 579 8.92 -7.13 28.84
CA HIS A 579 9.49 -7.66 27.59
C HIS A 579 10.67 -6.78 27.13
N PRO A 580 11.84 -7.35 26.75
CA PRO A 580 13.02 -6.56 26.38
C PRO A 580 12.78 -5.64 25.18
N ASN A 581 11.96 -6.09 24.22
CA ASN A 581 11.68 -5.33 22.99
C ASN A 581 10.58 -4.26 23.18
N ALA A 582 9.87 -4.26 24.33
CA ALA A 582 8.90 -3.23 24.66
C ALA A 582 9.65 -1.96 25.12
N SER A 583 9.70 -0.94 24.27
CA SER A 583 10.41 0.31 24.60
C SER A 583 9.60 1.16 25.58
N THR A 584 8.28 1.26 25.38
CA THR A 584 7.34 1.94 26.27
C THR A 584 5.94 1.30 26.20
N VAL A 585 5.15 1.42 27.27
CA VAL A 585 3.76 0.97 27.36
C VAL A 585 2.83 2.16 27.60
N ILE A 586 1.83 2.33 26.73
CA ILE A 586 0.91 3.47 26.74
C ILE A 586 -0.19 3.23 27.79
N LEU A 587 -0.21 4.08 28.81
CA LEU A 587 -1.21 4.12 29.87
C LEU A 587 -2.40 5.00 29.48
N GLY A 588 -3.60 4.60 29.90
CA GLY A 588 -4.78 5.47 29.88
C GLY A 588 -5.21 5.80 31.32
N ALA A 589 -5.53 7.07 31.57
CA ALA A 589 -6.05 7.54 32.85
C ALA A 589 -7.13 8.60 32.64
N THR A 590 -8.27 8.45 33.33
CA THR A 590 -9.37 9.45 33.35
C THR A 590 -9.30 10.36 34.58
N LYS A 591 -8.33 10.14 35.49
CA LYS A 591 -8.11 10.93 36.71
C LYS A 591 -6.68 10.74 37.25
N PRO A 592 -6.10 11.73 37.98
CA PRO A 592 -4.72 11.67 38.47
C PRO A 592 -4.36 10.39 39.24
N GLU A 593 -5.24 9.90 40.11
CA GLU A 593 -4.96 8.73 40.94
C GLU A 593 -4.78 7.43 40.12
N GLN A 594 -5.33 7.35 38.91
CA GLN A 594 -5.07 6.22 38.00
C GLN A 594 -3.66 6.25 37.41
N VAL A 595 -3.05 7.43 37.25
CA VAL A 595 -1.64 7.55 36.86
C VAL A 595 -0.77 6.98 37.99
N LEU A 596 -1.03 7.41 39.24
CA LEU A 596 -0.32 6.95 40.42
C LEU A 596 -0.52 5.45 40.71
N ASP A 597 -1.70 4.90 40.45
CA ASP A 597 -1.98 3.48 40.60
C ASP A 597 -1.30 2.63 39.52
N ASN A 598 -1.42 3.02 38.24
CA ASN A 598 -0.71 2.35 37.13
C ASN A 598 0.81 2.32 37.37
N LEU A 599 1.40 3.38 37.92
CA LEU A 599 2.84 3.48 38.23
C LEU A 599 3.32 2.43 39.25
N LYS A 600 2.45 1.84 40.09
CA LYS A 600 2.80 0.73 40.98
C LYS A 600 3.31 -0.50 40.21
N ALA A 601 2.98 -0.62 38.92
CA ALA A 601 3.55 -1.63 38.04
C ALA A 601 5.09 -1.55 37.94
N LEU A 602 5.74 -0.39 38.18
CA LEU A 602 7.20 -0.26 38.20
C LEU A 602 7.89 -1.18 39.22
N ASP A 603 7.24 -1.44 40.36
CA ASP A 603 7.75 -2.36 41.37
C ASP A 603 7.40 -3.83 41.06
N VAL A 604 6.30 -4.08 40.34
CA VAL A 604 5.94 -5.42 39.86
C VAL A 604 6.87 -5.86 38.72
N ILE A 605 7.34 -4.96 37.85
CA ILE A 605 8.34 -5.27 36.80
C ILE A 605 9.57 -5.98 37.39
N LYS A 606 10.02 -5.54 38.57
CA LYS A 606 11.19 -6.11 39.28
C LYS A 606 10.97 -7.55 39.75
N LYS A 607 9.71 -7.99 39.90
CA LYS A 607 9.32 -9.35 40.31
C LYS A 607 9.14 -10.31 39.15
N ILE A 608 8.97 -9.83 37.91
CA ILE A 608 8.71 -10.68 36.74
C ILE A 608 10.04 -11.23 36.21
N THR A 609 10.46 -12.36 36.77
CA THR A 609 11.53 -13.20 36.22
C THR A 609 11.12 -13.85 34.89
N PRO A 610 12.06 -14.38 34.08
CA PRO A 610 11.72 -15.17 32.89
C PRO A 610 10.81 -16.36 33.23
N GLN A 611 11.05 -17.03 34.37
CA GLN A 611 10.21 -18.10 34.88
C GLN A 611 8.81 -17.60 35.23
N ALA A 612 8.66 -16.47 35.93
CA ALA A 612 7.35 -15.88 36.22
C ALA A 612 6.60 -15.46 34.94
N ARG A 613 7.31 -14.89 33.95
CA ARG A 613 6.74 -14.58 32.63
C ARG A 613 6.20 -15.82 31.93
N ILE A 614 6.91 -16.95 32.06
CA ILE A 614 6.53 -18.25 31.50
C ILE A 614 5.40 -18.91 32.30
N LEU A 615 5.37 -18.81 33.64
CA LEU A 615 4.31 -19.38 34.48
C LEU A 615 2.94 -18.75 34.19
N VAL A 616 2.90 -17.43 33.98
CA VAL A 616 1.74 -16.66 33.47
C VAL A 616 1.21 -17.18 32.12
N LEU A 617 1.93 -18.06 31.43
CA LEU A 617 1.54 -18.69 30.17
C LEU A 617 1.33 -20.22 30.30
N ILE A 618 2.12 -20.90 31.12
CA ILE A 618 2.04 -22.36 31.32
C ILE A 618 0.82 -22.74 32.17
N GLN A 619 0.53 -22.03 33.26
CA GLN A 619 -0.61 -22.36 34.15
C GLN A 619 -1.98 -22.22 33.47
N HIS A 620 -2.07 -21.49 32.34
CA HIS A 620 -3.32 -21.15 31.65
C HIS A 620 -3.45 -21.79 30.25
N ASN A 621 -2.72 -22.89 30.05
CA ASN A 621 -2.69 -23.77 28.87
C ASN A 621 -2.64 -23.01 27.53
N TRP A 622 -1.72 -22.03 27.44
CA TRP A 622 -1.79 -20.95 26.44
C TRP A 622 -1.18 -21.30 25.07
N ARG A 623 -1.62 -22.42 24.48
CA ARG A 623 -1.41 -22.70 23.05
C ARG A 623 -2.29 -21.75 22.23
N GLY A 624 -1.69 -20.87 21.45
CA GLY A 624 -2.41 -20.10 20.44
C GLY A 624 -2.80 -21.00 19.27
N SER A 625 -4.10 -21.20 19.05
CA SER A 625 -4.61 -21.98 17.91
C SER A 625 -4.23 -21.31 16.59
N VAL A 626 -3.28 -21.89 15.88
CA VAL A 626 -2.98 -21.50 14.49
C VAL A 626 -4.04 -22.14 13.60
N VAL A 627 -5.09 -21.39 13.29
CA VAL A 627 -6.01 -21.71 12.21
C VAL A 627 -5.43 -21.09 10.93
N THR A 628 -5.13 -21.93 9.94
CA THR A 628 -4.83 -21.51 8.57
C THR A 628 -6.11 -21.45 7.76
N ASP A 629 -6.23 -20.51 6.82
CA ASP A 629 -7.44 -20.30 6.00
C ASP A 629 -7.72 -21.46 5.02
N HIS A 630 -8.30 -22.54 5.54
CA HIS A 630 -8.84 -23.71 4.83
C HIS A 630 -10.17 -24.13 5.46
N GLU A 631 -11.19 -23.28 5.35
CA GLU A 631 -12.62 -23.61 5.48
C GLU A 631 -13.47 -22.33 5.30
N LEU A 632 -13.96 -22.07 4.07
CA LEU A 632 -15.20 -21.31 3.75
C LEU A 632 -15.37 -21.06 2.23
N GLY A 633 -15.60 -22.13 1.47
CA GLY A 633 -16.49 -22.02 0.30
C GLY A 633 -17.94 -21.82 0.79
N THR A 634 -18.88 -21.23 0.05
CA THR A 634 -18.92 -20.92 -1.38
C THR A 634 -19.80 -19.68 -1.67
N ASN A 635 -19.90 -19.29 -2.95
CA ASN A 635 -20.62 -18.12 -3.45
C ASN A 635 -22.04 -17.86 -2.89
N LYS A 636 -22.34 -16.58 -2.65
CA LYS A 636 -23.61 -15.97 -3.12
C LYS A 636 -23.47 -14.46 -3.32
N SER A 637 -23.90 -13.98 -4.49
CA SER A 637 -23.92 -12.57 -4.86
C SER A 637 -24.92 -11.79 -4.00
N ARG A 638 -24.53 -10.59 -3.56
CA ARG A 638 -25.44 -9.59 -2.97
C ARG A 638 -25.13 -8.20 -3.51
N GLN A 639 -26.18 -7.45 -3.82
CA GLN A 639 -26.12 -6.14 -4.45
C GLN A 639 -25.79 -5.06 -3.42
N ASN A 640 -24.94 -4.09 -3.79
CA ASN A 640 -24.67 -2.90 -2.98
C ASN A 640 -25.96 -2.11 -2.73
N HIS A 641 -26.47 -2.16 -1.49
CA HIS A 641 -27.46 -1.22 -0.97
C HIS A 641 -26.76 -0.27 0.00
N GLY A 642 -26.59 0.99 -0.40
CA GLY A 642 -26.00 2.01 0.45
C GLY A 642 -27.00 2.52 1.49
N HIS A 643 -26.81 2.16 2.76
CA HIS A 643 -27.56 2.76 3.87
C HIS A 643 -26.87 4.02 4.38
N ILE A 644 -27.48 5.17 4.09
CA ILE A 644 -27.09 6.48 4.62
C ILE A 644 -27.57 6.56 6.08
N CYS A 645 -26.66 6.45 7.04
CA CYS A 645 -26.93 6.79 8.43
C CYS A 645 -27.06 8.31 8.59
N LYS A 646 -28.27 8.84 8.45
CA LYS A 646 -28.64 10.15 9.00
C LYS A 646 -28.81 10.04 10.52
N ASN A 647 -28.31 11.01 11.30
CA ASN A 647 -28.94 11.50 12.54
C ASN A 647 -28.15 12.68 13.16
N GLY A 648 -28.84 13.50 13.95
CA GLY A 648 -28.21 14.30 15.01
C GLY A 648 -27.75 15.73 14.69
N ASN A 649 -28.66 16.65 14.37
CA ASN A 649 -28.36 18.08 14.51
C ASN A 649 -28.30 18.47 16.00
N HIS A 650 -27.18 19.04 16.45
CA HIS A 650 -27.11 19.88 17.64
C HIS A 650 -26.37 21.19 17.29
N PRO A 651 -26.85 22.37 17.75
CA PRO A 651 -26.27 23.65 17.37
C PRO A 651 -24.97 23.94 18.13
N ALA A 652 -23.93 24.34 17.42
CA ALA A 652 -22.71 24.87 18.02
C ALA A 652 -22.94 26.33 18.47
N ALA A 653 -22.71 26.63 19.75
CA ALA A 653 -22.71 27.99 20.26
C ALA A 653 -21.27 28.55 20.24
N SER A 654 -21.01 29.50 19.35
CA SER A 654 -19.72 30.20 19.27
C SER A 654 -19.59 31.26 20.37
N THR A 655 -18.45 31.32 21.04
CA THR A 655 -18.06 32.45 21.91
C THR A 655 -16.66 32.91 21.57
N ASN A 656 -16.53 34.21 21.28
CA ASN A 656 -15.27 34.81 20.81
C ASN A 656 -14.36 35.17 21.99
N TYR A 657 -13.06 34.89 21.85
CA TYR A 657 -12.00 35.59 22.57
C TYR A 657 -10.92 36.05 21.58
N HIS A 658 -10.30 37.19 21.86
CA HIS A 658 -9.33 37.86 20.99
C HIS A 658 -8.16 38.40 21.81
N HIS A 659 -6.93 38.15 21.32
CA HIS A 659 -5.72 38.92 21.60
C HIS A 659 -5.17 38.92 23.06
N ILE A 660 -3.91 39.28 23.36
CA ILE A 660 -2.87 39.92 22.52
C ILE A 660 -1.42 39.42 22.85
N VAL A 661 -0.66 39.10 21.80
CA VAL A 661 0.78 39.38 21.55
C VAL A 661 1.84 39.19 22.67
N HIS A 662 2.88 38.38 22.37
CA HIS A 662 4.26 38.91 22.31
C HIS A 662 5.15 38.20 21.25
N LYS A 663 6.19 38.90 20.79
CA LYS A 663 7.12 38.50 19.69
C LYS A 663 8.44 37.93 20.28
N SER A 664 9.38 37.30 19.58
CA SER A 664 9.63 37.20 18.12
C SER A 664 10.57 36.03 17.76
N ILE A 665 10.35 35.40 16.59
CA ILE A 665 11.34 34.97 15.57
C ILE A 665 10.55 34.69 14.28
N GLY A 666 11.20 34.73 13.10
CA GLY A 666 10.52 34.78 11.80
C GLY A 666 9.87 33.47 11.34
N GLN A 667 8.70 33.13 11.86
CA GLN A 667 7.77 32.17 11.23
C GLN A 667 6.87 32.88 10.22
N MET A 668 6.58 32.22 9.10
CA MET A 668 5.46 32.59 8.24
C MET A 668 4.16 32.26 8.98
N VAL A 669 3.53 33.27 9.57
CA VAL A 669 2.21 33.13 10.20
C VAL A 669 1.21 32.83 9.09
N VAL A 670 0.71 31.59 9.06
CA VAL A 670 -0.45 31.21 8.23
C VAL A 670 -1.57 32.19 8.56
N LYS A 671 -2.04 32.94 7.56
CA LYS A 671 -3.26 33.73 7.71
C LYS A 671 -4.40 32.75 7.98
N ASN A 672 -4.86 32.68 9.23
CA ASN A 672 -6.11 32.02 9.58
C ASN A 672 -7.28 32.82 8.99
N SER A 673 -7.51 32.67 7.69
CA SER A 673 -8.78 33.00 7.06
C SER A 673 -9.83 32.03 7.62
N GLU A 674 -10.88 32.59 8.23
CA GLU A 674 -12.06 31.82 8.63
C GLU A 674 -12.56 30.98 7.45
N VAL A 675 -12.72 29.67 7.66
CA VAL A 675 -13.17 28.75 6.61
C VAL A 675 -14.68 28.87 6.50
N LYS A 676 -15.15 29.49 5.41
CA LYS A 676 -16.57 29.83 5.19
C LYS A 676 -17.33 28.76 4.42
N VAL A 677 -16.63 27.87 3.74
CA VAL A 677 -17.20 26.80 2.91
C VAL A 677 -16.43 25.51 3.15
N GLU A 678 -17.12 24.48 3.63
CA GLU A 678 -16.57 23.12 3.68
C GLU A 678 -16.79 22.39 2.36
N TYR A 679 -15.83 21.55 1.98
CA TYR A 679 -15.92 20.75 0.77
C TYR A 679 -16.91 19.58 0.86
N ASP A 680 -17.58 19.28 -0.26
CA ASP A 680 -18.44 18.12 -0.41
C ASP A 680 -18.33 17.58 -1.86
N PRO A 681 -17.92 16.31 -2.07
CA PRO A 681 -17.69 15.74 -3.40
C PRO A 681 -18.95 15.54 -4.24
N LYS A 682 -20.16 15.62 -3.65
CA LYS A 682 -21.46 15.39 -4.33
C LYS A 682 -21.46 14.07 -5.13
N ASN A 683 -21.61 14.17 -6.46
CA ASN A 683 -21.62 13.06 -7.41
C ASN A 683 -20.33 12.98 -8.25
N MET A 684 -19.30 13.75 -7.92
CA MET A 684 -18.03 13.76 -8.66
C MET A 684 -17.29 12.43 -8.44
N GLU A 685 -16.73 11.88 -9.51
CA GLU A 685 -15.85 10.71 -9.45
C GLU A 685 -14.41 11.17 -9.17
N PHE A 686 -13.67 10.45 -8.33
CA PHE A 686 -12.27 10.73 -8.01
C PHE A 686 -11.35 9.60 -8.46
N ARG A 687 -10.19 9.97 -9.00
CA ARG A 687 -9.16 9.06 -9.49
C ARG A 687 -7.82 9.43 -8.90
N ARG A 688 -6.91 8.45 -8.76
CA ARG A 688 -5.50 8.76 -8.48
C ARG A 688 -4.86 9.47 -9.67
N LEU A 689 -3.91 10.36 -9.40
CA LEU A 689 -3.07 10.98 -10.41
C LEU A 689 -1.98 9.98 -10.85
N GLY A 690 -2.29 9.17 -11.86
CA GLY A 690 -1.52 7.98 -12.18
C GLY A 690 -1.43 7.02 -10.99
N ARG A 691 -0.19 6.68 -10.60
CA ARG A 691 0.10 5.85 -9.41
C ARG A 691 0.09 6.61 -8.09
N ALA A 692 0.11 7.95 -8.11
CA ALA A 692 0.35 8.75 -6.90
C ALA A 692 -0.83 8.65 -5.91
N GLY A 693 -0.55 8.91 -4.64
CA GLY A 693 -1.57 8.94 -3.60
C GLY A 693 -2.56 10.09 -3.75
N LEU A 694 -2.20 11.16 -4.46
CA LEU A 694 -3.08 12.30 -4.75
C LEU A 694 -4.31 11.86 -5.55
N ARG A 695 -5.49 12.17 -5.02
CA ARG A 695 -6.78 11.93 -5.66
C ARG A 695 -7.31 13.24 -6.26
N VAL A 696 -7.72 13.19 -7.53
CA VAL A 696 -8.19 14.32 -8.34
C VAL A 696 -9.59 14.05 -8.89
N PRO A 697 -10.43 15.06 -9.12
CA PRO A 697 -11.76 14.91 -9.70
C PRO A 697 -11.66 14.57 -11.19
N VAL A 698 -12.59 13.77 -11.71
CA VAL A 698 -12.64 13.41 -13.15
C VAL A 698 -12.77 14.64 -14.06
N PHE A 699 -13.39 15.71 -13.57
CA PHE A 699 -13.38 17.02 -14.23
C PHE A 699 -12.70 18.07 -13.34
N SER A 700 -11.77 18.81 -13.91
CA SER A 700 -11.03 19.93 -13.29
C SER A 700 -11.35 21.25 -14.01
N LEU A 701 -11.00 22.40 -13.42
CA LEU A 701 -11.32 23.72 -13.97
C LEU A 701 -10.06 24.46 -14.45
N GLY A 702 -9.97 24.81 -15.74
CA GLY A 702 -8.83 25.50 -16.34
C GLY A 702 -9.06 27.00 -16.59
N GLY A 703 -8.07 27.83 -16.23
CA GLY A 703 -8.10 29.28 -16.41
C GLY A 703 -7.69 29.81 -17.80
N TRP A 704 -7.29 28.94 -18.73
CA TRP A 704 -6.72 29.36 -20.02
C TRP A 704 -7.72 30.13 -20.90
N LEU A 705 -7.35 31.37 -21.26
CA LEU A 705 -8.15 32.38 -21.99
C LEU A 705 -9.43 32.86 -21.25
N THR A 706 -9.83 32.20 -20.17
CA THR A 706 -11.03 32.55 -19.38
C THR A 706 -10.65 33.54 -18.29
N PHE A 707 -9.95 33.11 -17.24
CA PHE A 707 -9.74 33.90 -16.02
C PHE A 707 -8.62 34.94 -16.18
N GLY A 708 -8.87 36.14 -15.65
CA GLY A 708 -8.01 37.32 -15.90
C GLY A 708 -8.02 37.81 -17.34
N GLY A 709 -8.69 37.10 -18.25
CA GLY A 709 -8.75 37.35 -19.69
C GLY A 709 -10.16 37.79 -20.10
N LYS A 710 -10.93 36.89 -20.74
CA LYS A 710 -12.33 37.15 -21.12
C LYS A 710 -13.27 37.34 -19.91
N VAL A 711 -12.94 36.74 -18.77
CA VAL A 711 -13.76 36.75 -17.54
C VAL A 711 -12.90 37.29 -16.38
N LYS A 712 -13.44 38.27 -15.66
CA LYS A 712 -12.79 38.96 -14.52
C LYS A 712 -13.86 39.35 -13.48
N GLY A 713 -13.47 39.55 -12.23
CA GLY A 713 -14.35 40.01 -11.16
C GLY A 713 -15.23 38.90 -10.59
N ASP A 714 -16.46 39.24 -10.21
CA ASP A 714 -17.41 38.31 -9.60
C ASP A 714 -17.78 37.10 -10.46
N PRO A 715 -17.91 37.19 -11.81
CA PRO A 715 -18.13 36.00 -12.65
C PRO A 715 -17.04 34.91 -12.54
N VAL A 716 -15.80 35.26 -12.16
CA VAL A 716 -14.77 34.24 -11.86
C VAL A 716 -15.09 33.54 -10.53
N LYS A 717 -15.50 34.30 -9.52
CA LYS A 717 -15.92 33.78 -8.20
C LYS A 717 -17.12 32.86 -8.33
N GLU A 718 -18.12 33.22 -9.15
CA GLU A 718 -19.30 32.42 -9.41
C GLU A 718 -18.96 31.07 -10.04
N ILE A 719 -18.12 31.06 -11.09
CA ILE A 719 -17.70 29.81 -11.77
C ILE A 719 -16.88 28.92 -10.82
N VAL A 720 -15.93 29.48 -10.08
CA VAL A 720 -15.08 28.71 -9.13
C VAL A 720 -15.90 28.18 -7.95
N LYS A 721 -16.79 29.00 -7.38
CA LYS A 721 -17.70 28.58 -6.31
C LYS A 721 -18.59 27.43 -6.78
N LEU A 722 -19.23 27.57 -7.95
CA LEU A 722 -20.13 26.55 -8.50
C LEU A 722 -19.38 25.26 -8.86
N ALA A 723 -18.12 25.35 -9.28
CA ALA A 723 -17.25 24.19 -9.48
C ALA A 723 -17.04 23.42 -8.16
N PHE A 724 -16.67 24.14 -7.09
CA PHE A 724 -16.45 23.58 -5.76
C PHE A 724 -17.73 22.97 -5.16
N GLU A 725 -18.88 23.66 -5.28
CA GLU A 725 -20.19 23.18 -4.82
C GLU A 725 -20.69 21.93 -5.58
N ASN A 726 -20.15 21.65 -6.77
CA ASN A 726 -20.40 20.43 -7.55
C ASN A 726 -19.25 19.39 -7.46
N GLY A 727 -18.33 19.57 -6.50
CA GLY A 727 -17.25 18.60 -6.21
C GLY A 727 -15.96 18.78 -7.02
N ILE A 728 -15.85 19.76 -7.92
CA ILE A 728 -14.56 20.08 -8.56
C ILE A 728 -13.69 20.84 -7.55
N ASN A 729 -12.69 20.18 -6.98
CA ASN A 729 -11.67 20.82 -6.13
C ASN A 729 -10.33 21.07 -6.85
N MET A 730 -10.20 20.70 -8.13
CA MET A 730 -8.96 20.90 -8.89
C MET A 730 -9.03 22.08 -9.86
N ILE A 731 -8.08 23.01 -9.73
CA ILE A 731 -7.96 24.22 -10.54
C ILE A 731 -6.58 24.26 -11.22
N ASP A 732 -6.58 24.52 -12.53
CA ASP A 732 -5.40 24.56 -13.39
C ASP A 732 -5.18 25.97 -13.99
N VAL A 733 -3.98 26.52 -13.76
CA VAL A 733 -3.52 27.84 -14.23
C VAL A 733 -2.10 27.75 -14.82
N ALA A 734 -1.48 28.87 -15.17
CA ALA A 734 -0.05 28.97 -15.53
C ALA A 734 0.43 30.43 -15.41
N GLU A 735 1.74 30.64 -15.23
CA GLU A 735 2.34 31.99 -15.10
C GLU A 735 2.00 32.94 -16.26
N SER A 736 1.85 32.39 -17.48
CA SER A 736 1.60 33.16 -18.70
C SER A 736 0.11 33.38 -19.00
N TYR A 737 -0.81 32.68 -18.31
CA TYR A 737 -2.24 32.79 -18.58
C TYR A 737 -2.73 34.19 -18.22
N SER A 738 -3.16 34.92 -19.24
CA SER A 738 -3.57 36.32 -19.12
C SER A 738 -2.47 37.22 -18.51
N LYS A 739 -1.18 36.92 -18.74
CA LYS A 739 -0.02 37.59 -18.10
C LYS A 739 -0.01 37.51 -16.56
N GLY A 740 -0.34 36.33 -16.04
CA GLY A 740 -0.46 36.07 -14.60
C GLY A 740 -1.79 36.53 -13.99
N GLU A 741 -2.63 37.27 -14.72
CA GLU A 741 -3.95 37.69 -14.21
C GLU A 741 -4.86 36.49 -13.89
N SER A 742 -4.70 35.35 -14.58
CA SER A 742 -5.42 34.11 -14.23
C SER A 742 -5.05 33.60 -12.83
N GLU A 743 -3.83 33.84 -12.36
CA GLU A 743 -3.36 33.41 -11.05
C GLU A 743 -3.79 34.41 -9.97
N ARG A 744 -3.70 35.71 -10.27
CA ARG A 744 -4.16 36.79 -9.37
C ARG A 744 -5.67 36.73 -9.12
N GLU A 745 -6.47 36.43 -10.15
CA GLU A 745 -7.92 36.26 -10.01
C GLU A 745 -8.30 35.01 -9.21
N ILE A 746 -7.64 33.87 -9.44
CA ILE A 746 -7.87 32.68 -8.60
C ILE A 746 -7.47 32.93 -7.15
N GLY A 747 -6.28 33.51 -6.89
CA GLY A 747 -5.84 33.83 -5.53
C GLY A 747 -6.78 34.79 -4.78
N ARG A 748 -7.29 35.81 -5.47
CA ARG A 748 -8.37 36.68 -4.94
C ARG A 748 -9.62 35.88 -4.58
N VAL A 749 -10.10 35.04 -5.50
CA VAL A 749 -11.34 34.27 -5.32
C VAL A 749 -11.24 33.25 -4.18
N LEU A 750 -10.09 32.60 -3.99
CA LEU A 750 -9.88 31.68 -2.87
C LEU A 750 -9.90 32.40 -1.51
N GLU A 751 -9.26 33.57 -1.39
CA GLU A 751 -9.28 34.41 -0.18
C GLU A 751 -10.68 34.98 0.11
N GLU A 752 -11.42 35.42 -0.93
CA GLU A 752 -12.80 35.89 -0.79
C GLU A 752 -13.76 34.79 -0.30
N LEU A 753 -13.73 33.62 -0.96
CA LEU A 753 -14.59 32.47 -0.63
C LEU A 753 -14.21 31.79 0.70
N GLY A 754 -13.01 32.00 1.23
CA GLY A 754 -12.56 31.38 2.48
C GLY A 754 -12.53 29.85 2.40
N ILE A 755 -12.04 29.31 1.28
CA ILE A 755 -11.91 27.87 1.08
C ILE A 755 -10.63 27.36 1.76
N ARG A 756 -10.73 26.25 2.50
CA ARG A 756 -9.58 25.61 3.15
C ARG A 756 -8.58 25.10 2.11
N ARG A 757 -7.30 25.43 2.24
CA ARG A 757 -6.26 25.09 1.25
C ARG A 757 -6.08 23.58 1.03
N SER A 758 -6.24 22.75 2.06
CA SER A 758 -6.17 21.28 1.97
C SER A 758 -7.24 20.68 1.06
N ASP A 759 -8.45 21.27 1.06
CA ASP A 759 -9.60 20.76 0.31
C ASP A 759 -9.35 20.87 -1.21
N LEU A 760 -8.47 21.77 -1.63
CA LEU A 760 -8.14 22.09 -3.02
C LEU A 760 -6.93 21.31 -3.56
N VAL A 761 -6.94 21.10 -4.88
CA VAL A 761 -5.78 20.67 -5.67
C VAL A 761 -5.45 21.77 -6.68
N ILE A 762 -4.40 22.55 -6.44
CA ILE A 762 -4.00 23.65 -7.33
C ILE A 762 -2.85 23.19 -8.21
N SER A 763 -2.95 23.42 -9.53
CA SER A 763 -1.84 23.24 -10.47
C SER A 763 -1.50 24.50 -11.25
N SER A 764 -0.20 24.78 -11.37
CA SER A 764 0.33 25.82 -12.26
C SER A 764 1.47 25.26 -13.13
N LYS A 765 2.00 26.08 -14.05
CA LYS A 765 3.00 25.69 -15.04
C LYS A 765 4.02 26.80 -15.28
N ILE A 766 5.27 26.40 -15.47
CA ILE A 766 6.42 27.28 -15.75
C ILE A 766 7.00 26.93 -17.12
N PHE A 767 7.20 27.95 -17.96
CA PHE A 767 8.06 27.96 -19.16
C PHE A 767 8.10 29.34 -19.83
N PHE A 768 6.98 30.07 -19.87
CA PHE A 768 6.78 31.22 -20.77
C PHE A 768 6.94 32.60 -20.11
N GLY A 769 7.02 32.65 -18.78
CA GLY A 769 7.06 33.89 -18.02
C GLY A 769 5.80 34.76 -18.14
N GLN A 770 5.91 35.99 -17.66
CA GLN A 770 4.92 37.06 -17.91
C GLN A 770 5.29 37.77 -19.22
N ALA A 771 4.36 37.81 -20.19
CA ALA A 771 4.65 38.14 -21.60
C ALA A 771 5.01 39.61 -21.90
N ASP A 772 5.06 40.46 -20.87
CA ASP A 772 5.60 41.82 -20.88
C ASP A 772 7.11 41.88 -20.57
N ARG A 773 7.66 40.83 -19.95
CA ARG A 773 9.10 40.67 -19.69
C ARG A 773 9.87 40.25 -20.95
N LYS A 774 11.16 40.62 -21.00
CA LYS A 774 12.01 40.51 -22.20
C LYS A 774 13.46 40.10 -21.91
N GLY A 775 13.80 39.80 -20.66
CA GLY A 775 15.12 39.28 -20.29
C GLY A 775 15.33 37.85 -20.81
N PRO A 776 16.57 37.44 -21.06
CA PRO A 776 16.88 36.12 -21.61
C PRO A 776 16.49 34.97 -20.66
N ASN A 777 16.40 35.25 -19.36
CA ASN A 777 16.13 34.28 -18.30
C ASN A 777 14.67 34.33 -17.77
N ASP A 778 13.78 35.14 -18.37
CA ASP A 778 12.37 35.25 -17.97
C ASP A 778 11.50 34.09 -18.53
N LYS A 779 12.12 33.01 -19.00
CA LYS A 779 11.48 31.84 -19.65
C LYS A 779 12.39 30.61 -19.64
N GLY A 780 11.88 29.49 -20.14
CA GLY A 780 12.54 28.19 -20.22
C GLY A 780 12.36 27.35 -18.95
N LEU A 781 13.15 26.29 -18.81
CA LEU A 781 13.18 25.41 -17.63
C LEU A 781 14.49 25.48 -16.85
N SER A 782 15.29 26.54 -17.05
CA SER A 782 16.48 26.78 -16.25
C SER A 782 16.13 26.85 -14.76
N ARG A 783 17.05 26.40 -13.90
CA ARG A 783 16.88 26.42 -12.44
C ARG A 783 16.55 27.83 -11.92
N LYS A 784 17.03 28.88 -12.59
CA LYS A 784 16.66 30.27 -12.31
C LYS A 784 15.17 30.52 -12.56
N HIS A 785 14.66 30.29 -13.78
CA HIS A 785 13.25 30.56 -14.11
C HIS A 785 12.29 29.63 -13.33
N VAL A 786 12.65 28.37 -13.11
CA VAL A 786 11.84 27.42 -12.31
C VAL A 786 11.71 27.87 -10.85
N ILE A 787 12.74 28.45 -10.24
CA ILE A 787 12.67 28.92 -8.84
C ILE A 787 12.00 30.30 -8.74
N GLU A 788 12.33 31.23 -9.63
CA GLU A 788 11.81 32.60 -9.59
C GLU A 788 10.35 32.66 -10.08
N GLY A 789 10.03 31.99 -11.19
CA GLY A 789 8.66 31.84 -11.67
C GLY A 789 7.76 31.18 -10.63
N MET A 790 8.25 30.14 -9.93
CA MET A 790 7.48 29.52 -8.85
C MET A 790 7.22 30.46 -7.67
N LYS A 791 8.20 31.28 -7.26
CA LYS A 791 8.00 32.29 -6.21
C LYS A 791 6.86 33.25 -6.59
N GLU A 792 6.81 33.71 -7.84
CA GLU A 792 5.77 34.63 -8.29
C GLU A 792 4.41 33.95 -8.50
N ILE A 793 4.37 32.69 -8.90
CA ILE A 793 3.13 31.88 -8.98
C ILE A 793 2.46 31.85 -7.61
N LEU A 794 3.22 31.56 -6.55
CA LEU A 794 2.74 31.54 -5.17
C LEU A 794 2.26 32.93 -4.70
N GLU A 795 3.02 33.97 -5.01
CA GLU A 795 2.65 35.36 -4.68
C GLU A 795 1.34 35.79 -5.37
N ARG A 796 1.15 35.46 -6.66
CA ARG A 796 -0.08 35.75 -7.41
C ARG A 796 -1.27 34.93 -6.89
N LEU A 797 -1.08 33.66 -6.60
CA LEU A 797 -2.11 32.75 -6.06
C LEU A 797 -2.43 32.97 -4.58
N ARG A 798 -1.59 33.70 -3.82
CA ARG A 798 -1.73 33.92 -2.37
C ARG A 798 -1.72 32.62 -1.56
N VAL A 799 -0.91 31.64 -1.96
CA VAL A 799 -0.76 30.33 -1.29
C VAL A 799 0.72 30.00 -1.08
N ASP A 800 1.04 29.23 -0.05
CA ASP A 800 2.42 28.83 0.26
C ASP A 800 2.94 27.69 -0.65
N TYR A 801 2.02 26.92 -1.25
CA TYR A 801 2.32 25.81 -2.16
C TYR A 801 1.23 25.57 -3.21
N VAL A 802 1.62 24.99 -4.35
CA VAL A 802 0.72 24.29 -5.28
C VAL A 802 0.75 22.79 -5.02
N ASP A 803 -0.24 22.03 -5.46
CA ASP A 803 -0.19 20.57 -5.35
C ASP A 803 0.69 19.98 -6.46
N ILE A 804 0.56 20.51 -7.69
CA ILE A 804 1.30 20.05 -8.87
C ILE A 804 1.91 21.25 -9.60
N ILE A 805 3.22 21.25 -9.83
CA ILE A 805 3.88 22.22 -10.70
C ILE A 805 4.31 21.55 -12.01
N PHE A 806 3.94 22.12 -13.15
CA PHE A 806 4.21 21.55 -14.47
C PHE A 806 5.36 22.26 -15.19
N ALA A 807 6.24 21.49 -15.83
CA ALA A 807 7.05 21.95 -16.94
C ALA A 807 6.12 22.18 -18.15
N HIS A 808 5.81 23.45 -18.47
CA HIS A 808 4.72 23.79 -19.41
C HIS A 808 5.04 23.35 -20.86
N ARG A 809 6.31 23.26 -21.25
CA ARG A 809 6.80 22.68 -22.51
C ARG A 809 8.19 22.07 -22.28
N PRO A 810 8.69 21.16 -23.14
CA PRO A 810 10.08 20.71 -23.07
C PRO A 810 11.03 21.86 -23.43
N ASP A 811 12.20 21.90 -22.80
CA ASP A 811 13.25 22.90 -23.08
C ASP A 811 14.52 22.24 -23.60
N PRO A 812 14.73 22.20 -24.94
CA PRO A 812 15.93 21.59 -25.53
C PRO A 812 17.20 22.43 -25.31
N THR A 813 17.12 23.58 -24.61
CA THR A 813 18.28 24.43 -24.27
C THR A 813 18.81 24.22 -22.85
N VAL A 814 18.11 23.42 -22.02
CA VAL A 814 18.47 23.17 -20.61
C VAL A 814 18.67 21.66 -20.39
N PRO A 815 19.78 21.22 -19.77
CA PRO A 815 20.00 19.80 -19.49
C PRO A 815 18.92 19.19 -18.58
N MET A 816 18.48 17.97 -18.89
CA MET A 816 17.41 17.29 -18.14
C MET A 816 17.71 17.16 -16.64
N GLU A 817 18.99 16.99 -16.26
CA GLU A 817 19.43 17.00 -14.87
C GLU A 817 19.13 18.33 -14.15
N GLU A 818 19.34 19.47 -14.82
CA GLU A 818 19.02 20.78 -14.22
C GLU A 818 17.51 20.92 -14.01
N VAL A 819 16.70 20.52 -15.00
CA VAL A 819 15.23 20.53 -14.93
C VAL A 819 14.73 19.67 -13.76
N VAL A 820 15.15 18.40 -13.69
CA VAL A 820 14.75 17.47 -12.62
C VAL A 820 15.20 17.98 -11.24
N ARG A 821 16.41 18.52 -11.10
CA ARG A 821 16.91 19.11 -9.84
C ARG A 821 16.22 20.43 -9.48
N ALA A 822 15.74 21.19 -10.45
CA ALA A 822 14.98 22.43 -10.21
C ALA A 822 13.59 22.10 -9.66
N PHE A 823 12.86 21.18 -10.30
CA PHE A 823 11.53 20.76 -9.82
C PHE A 823 11.58 20.02 -8.48
N ASN A 824 12.59 19.16 -8.26
CA ASN A 824 12.78 18.53 -6.93
C ASN A 824 13.04 19.57 -5.84
N HIS A 825 13.87 20.58 -6.10
CA HIS A 825 14.08 21.66 -5.13
C HIS A 825 12.81 22.44 -4.77
N LEU A 826 11.81 22.53 -5.66
CA LEU A 826 10.49 23.08 -5.32
C LEU A 826 9.72 22.17 -4.35
N ILE A 827 9.85 20.85 -4.47
CA ILE A 827 9.23 19.87 -3.57
C ILE A 827 9.96 19.83 -2.23
N ASP A 828 11.27 19.72 -2.24
CA ASP A 828 12.12 19.66 -1.04
C ASP A 828 11.94 20.92 -0.18
N THR A 829 11.80 22.09 -0.81
CA THR A 829 11.53 23.37 -0.13
C THR A 829 10.03 23.70 0.02
N GLY A 830 9.15 22.70 -0.06
CA GLY A 830 7.75 22.75 0.35
C GLY A 830 6.81 23.60 -0.53
N LYS A 831 7.24 24.01 -1.73
CA LYS A 831 6.46 24.88 -2.65
C LYS A 831 5.54 24.08 -3.56
N ALA A 832 5.83 22.80 -3.78
CA ALA A 832 4.99 21.87 -4.50
C ALA A 832 4.95 20.51 -3.78
N PHE A 833 3.86 19.75 -3.88
CA PHE A 833 3.90 18.34 -3.47
C PHE A 833 4.46 17.44 -4.57
N TYR A 834 4.07 17.71 -5.83
CA TYR A 834 4.45 16.91 -6.98
C TYR A 834 4.83 17.79 -8.18
N TRP A 835 5.47 17.18 -9.17
CA TRP A 835 5.71 17.82 -10.47
C TRP A 835 5.30 16.92 -11.64
N GLY A 836 5.11 17.55 -12.80
CA GLY A 836 4.72 16.88 -14.03
C GLY A 836 5.19 17.63 -15.28
N THR A 837 4.88 17.06 -16.44
CA THR A 837 5.27 17.56 -17.77
C THR A 837 4.04 18.03 -18.57
N SER A 838 4.21 18.76 -19.68
CA SER A 838 3.10 19.13 -20.57
C SER A 838 3.53 19.29 -22.03
N GLU A 839 2.93 18.50 -22.92
CA GLU A 839 3.32 18.37 -24.33
C GLU A 839 4.78 17.96 -24.54
N TRP A 840 5.30 17.14 -23.62
CA TRP A 840 6.56 16.42 -23.78
C TRP A 840 6.33 15.16 -24.63
N SER A 841 7.38 14.61 -25.24
CA SER A 841 7.34 13.27 -25.82
C SER A 841 7.49 12.19 -24.75
N ALA A 842 7.07 10.96 -25.06
CA ALA A 842 7.29 9.81 -24.19
C ALA A 842 8.78 9.58 -23.88
N ARG A 843 9.67 9.92 -24.83
CA ARG A 843 11.12 9.86 -24.66
C ARG A 843 11.62 10.88 -23.63
N GLU A 844 11.20 12.13 -23.70
CA GLU A 844 11.64 13.17 -22.75
C GLU A 844 11.11 12.90 -21.34
N ILE A 845 9.89 12.35 -21.22
CA ILE A 845 9.32 11.90 -19.94
C ILE A 845 10.12 10.72 -19.37
N GLU A 846 10.50 9.74 -20.21
CA GLU A 846 11.35 8.62 -19.78
C GLU A 846 12.77 9.07 -19.41
N GLU A 847 13.36 10.02 -20.13
CA GLU A 847 14.65 10.63 -19.78
C GLU A 847 14.60 11.31 -18.41
N ALA A 848 13.59 12.16 -18.16
CA ALA A 848 13.34 12.75 -16.84
C ALA A 848 13.14 11.70 -15.74
N TYR A 849 12.46 10.59 -16.07
CA TYR A 849 12.25 9.49 -15.14
C TYR A 849 13.56 8.77 -14.78
N HIS A 850 14.42 8.50 -15.76
CA HIS A 850 15.73 7.88 -15.56
C HIS A 850 16.66 8.79 -14.77
N VAL A 851 16.82 10.04 -15.19
CA VAL A 851 17.62 11.06 -14.48
C VAL A 851 17.16 11.21 -13.02
N ALA A 852 15.86 11.24 -12.75
CA ALA A 852 15.36 11.25 -11.38
C ALA A 852 15.70 9.97 -10.61
N THR A 853 15.54 8.80 -11.23
CA THR A 853 15.82 7.50 -10.61
C THR A 853 17.29 7.37 -10.20
N ASP A 854 18.21 7.71 -11.10
CA ASP A 854 19.66 7.57 -10.88
C ASP A 854 20.18 8.56 -9.84
N LEU A 855 19.59 9.76 -9.79
CA LEU A 855 19.87 10.78 -8.77
C LEU A 855 19.11 10.57 -7.45
N LYS A 856 18.32 9.49 -7.33
CA LYS A 856 17.41 9.19 -6.20
C LYS A 856 16.34 10.27 -5.94
N LEU A 857 16.09 11.15 -6.90
CA LEU A 857 15.11 12.23 -6.88
C LEU A 857 13.69 11.72 -7.20
N ILE A 858 12.69 12.60 -7.04
CA ILE A 858 11.30 12.35 -7.39
C ILE A 858 11.13 12.56 -8.91
N PRO A 859 10.71 11.53 -9.68
CA PRO A 859 10.40 11.67 -11.10
C PRO A 859 9.09 12.46 -11.30
N PRO A 860 8.82 12.98 -12.51
CA PRO A 860 7.50 13.52 -12.80
C PRO A 860 6.45 12.41 -12.67
N ILE A 861 5.27 12.73 -12.13
CA ILE A 861 4.22 11.74 -11.84
C ILE A 861 3.06 11.73 -12.85
N THR A 862 2.96 12.78 -13.65
CA THR A 862 1.85 13.04 -14.56
C THR A 862 2.29 13.91 -15.74
N GLU A 863 1.46 13.95 -16.76
CA GLU A 863 1.66 14.68 -18.01
C GLU A 863 0.35 15.38 -18.41
N GLN A 864 0.45 16.66 -18.78
CA GLN A 864 -0.68 17.47 -19.23
C GLN A 864 -0.71 17.58 -20.76
N VAL A 865 -1.47 16.67 -21.37
CA VAL A 865 -1.49 16.42 -22.82
C VAL A 865 -2.82 16.76 -23.47
N GLN A 866 -2.77 17.16 -24.74
CA GLN A 866 -3.93 17.37 -25.57
C GLN A 866 -4.58 16.03 -25.89
N TYR A 867 -5.85 15.86 -25.54
CA TYR A 867 -6.59 14.66 -25.92
C TYR A 867 -8.06 14.97 -26.17
N ASN A 868 -8.53 14.62 -27.36
CA ASN A 868 -9.90 14.75 -27.84
C ASN A 868 -10.09 13.86 -29.08
N CYS A 869 -11.31 13.77 -29.59
CA CYS A 869 -11.64 12.88 -30.70
C CYS A 869 -10.79 13.10 -31.99
N PHE A 870 -10.19 14.28 -32.16
CA PHE A 870 -9.34 14.65 -33.31
C PHE A 870 -7.86 14.84 -32.94
N HIS A 871 -7.44 14.47 -31.73
CA HIS A 871 -6.04 14.46 -31.30
C HIS A 871 -5.81 13.26 -30.37
N ARG A 872 -5.38 12.15 -30.97
CA ARG A 872 -5.39 10.82 -30.35
C ARG A 872 -4.02 10.13 -30.26
N GLN A 873 -3.11 10.34 -31.22
CA GLN A 873 -1.87 9.56 -31.40
C GLN A 873 -1.00 9.50 -30.14
N ARG A 874 -0.62 10.66 -29.60
CA ARG A 874 0.24 10.77 -28.42
C ARG A 874 -0.38 10.10 -27.19
N PHE A 875 -1.65 10.38 -26.94
CA PHE A 875 -2.37 9.85 -25.79
C PHE A 875 -2.61 8.33 -25.86
N GLU A 876 -2.99 7.78 -27.02
CA GLU A 876 -3.40 6.36 -27.15
C GLU A 876 -2.28 5.41 -27.58
N SER A 877 -1.25 5.92 -28.28
CA SER A 877 -0.12 5.13 -28.81
C SER A 877 1.20 5.49 -28.12
N GLU A 878 1.72 6.71 -28.31
CA GLU A 878 3.05 7.14 -27.82
C GLU A 878 3.21 6.92 -26.31
N TYR A 879 2.23 7.36 -25.51
CA TYR A 879 2.24 7.24 -24.04
C TYR A 879 1.87 5.85 -23.51
N ARG A 880 1.51 4.89 -24.36
CA ARG A 880 1.04 3.56 -23.92
C ARG A 880 2.06 2.87 -23.03
N TYR A 881 3.33 2.98 -23.38
CA TYR A 881 4.45 2.44 -22.61
C TYR A 881 4.58 3.13 -21.23
N LEU A 882 4.32 4.43 -21.13
CA LEU A 882 4.34 5.15 -19.84
C LEU A 882 3.21 4.66 -18.92
N TYR A 883 2.00 4.46 -19.43
CA TYR A 883 0.89 3.92 -18.64
C TYR A 883 1.20 2.51 -18.13
N ASP A 884 1.57 1.59 -19.04
CA ASP A 884 1.77 0.19 -18.69
C ASP A 884 3.08 -0.02 -17.89
N LYS A 885 4.19 0.71 -18.15
CA LYS A 885 5.45 0.60 -17.37
C LYS A 885 5.41 1.39 -16.07
N TYR A 886 5.06 2.67 -16.12
CA TYR A 886 5.24 3.61 -15.01
C TYR A 886 3.96 3.90 -14.22
N GLY A 887 2.81 3.37 -14.63
CA GLY A 887 1.53 3.70 -14.00
C GLY A 887 1.19 5.19 -14.15
N TYR A 888 1.62 5.79 -15.26
CA TYR A 888 1.39 7.21 -15.53
C TYR A 888 -0.10 7.51 -15.67
N GLY A 889 -0.51 8.69 -15.22
CA GLY A 889 -1.84 9.23 -15.44
C GLY A 889 -1.74 10.67 -15.94
N THR A 890 -2.75 11.12 -16.66
CA THR A 890 -2.74 12.40 -17.38
C THR A 890 -3.76 13.38 -16.84
N THR A 891 -3.45 14.66 -16.98
CA THR A 891 -4.43 15.74 -16.91
C THR A 891 -4.73 16.19 -18.34
N VAL A 892 -5.92 15.91 -18.87
CA VAL A 892 -6.23 16.13 -20.30
C VAL A 892 -6.68 17.57 -20.55
N TRP A 893 -6.06 18.26 -21.53
CA TRP A 893 -6.47 19.61 -21.95
C TRP A 893 -7.08 19.63 -23.37
N SER A 894 -7.86 20.69 -23.65
CA SER A 894 -8.66 20.86 -24.87
C SER A 894 -9.53 19.65 -25.29
N PRO A 895 -10.31 19.03 -24.38
CA PRO A 895 -11.21 17.90 -24.72
C PRO A 895 -12.27 18.26 -25.77
N LEU A 896 -12.63 19.55 -25.87
CA LEU A 896 -13.59 20.09 -26.84
C LEU A 896 -12.95 20.60 -28.15
N ALA A 897 -11.66 20.34 -28.39
CA ALA A 897 -10.92 20.79 -29.58
C ALA A 897 -11.10 22.31 -29.87
N SER A 898 -10.83 23.15 -28.86
CA SER A 898 -11.06 24.61 -28.89
C SER A 898 -12.51 25.06 -29.19
N GLY A 899 -13.48 24.16 -29.03
CA GLY A 899 -14.91 24.40 -29.23
C GLY A 899 -15.49 23.74 -30.48
N ILE A 900 -14.69 23.01 -31.27
CA ILE A 900 -15.17 22.28 -32.46
C ILE A 900 -16.11 21.12 -32.06
N LEU A 901 -15.77 20.40 -30.99
CA LEU A 901 -16.60 19.31 -30.45
C LEU A 901 -17.82 19.79 -29.64
N THR A 902 -18.33 21.00 -29.90
CA THR A 902 -19.66 21.45 -29.44
C THR A 902 -20.63 21.69 -30.59
N GLY A 903 -20.26 21.37 -31.84
CA GLY A 903 -21.07 21.62 -33.04
C GLY A 903 -21.24 23.09 -33.43
N LYS A 904 -20.78 24.07 -32.62
CA LYS A 904 -21.06 25.50 -32.85
C LYS A 904 -20.46 26.06 -34.15
N TYR A 905 -19.43 25.39 -34.69
CA TYR A 905 -18.77 25.79 -35.94
C TYR A 905 -19.31 25.06 -37.18
N ASN A 906 -20.37 24.24 -37.03
CA ASN A 906 -20.91 23.39 -38.11
C ASN A 906 -21.41 24.18 -39.34
N ASN A 907 -21.74 25.46 -39.15
CA ASN A 907 -22.34 26.35 -40.15
C ASN A 907 -21.57 27.69 -40.28
N GLY A 908 -20.26 27.71 -39.98
CA GLY A 908 -19.43 28.92 -39.97
C GLY A 908 -18.95 29.32 -38.57
N ILE A 909 -18.40 30.52 -38.39
CA ILE A 909 -17.87 31.00 -37.10
C ILE A 909 -18.89 31.94 -36.43
N PRO A 910 -19.49 31.57 -35.27
CA PRO A 910 -20.41 32.45 -34.57
C PRO A 910 -19.72 33.65 -33.93
N GLU A 911 -20.44 34.75 -33.78
CA GLU A 911 -20.05 35.89 -32.95
C GLU A 911 -19.87 35.48 -31.47
N GLY A 912 -19.00 36.18 -30.73
CA GLY A 912 -18.69 35.89 -29.32
C GLY A 912 -17.96 34.55 -29.05
N SER A 913 -17.81 33.70 -30.07
CA SER A 913 -17.09 32.41 -30.02
C SER A 913 -15.58 32.60 -29.85
N ARG A 914 -14.85 31.51 -29.57
CA ARG A 914 -13.41 31.57 -29.34
C ARG A 914 -12.64 32.03 -30.59
N PHE A 915 -13.09 31.64 -31.78
CA PHE A 915 -12.43 32.01 -33.04
C PHE A 915 -12.76 33.44 -33.50
N SER A 916 -13.97 33.97 -33.25
CA SER A 916 -14.27 35.37 -33.57
C SER A 916 -13.71 36.38 -32.55
N THR A 917 -13.55 35.99 -31.29
CA THR A 917 -12.97 36.87 -30.24
C THR A 917 -11.44 36.84 -30.17
N ASN A 918 -10.78 35.86 -30.78
CA ASN A 918 -9.32 35.71 -30.77
C ASN A 918 -8.80 35.30 -32.17
N PRO A 919 -9.14 36.04 -33.25
CA PRO A 919 -8.90 35.58 -34.62
C PRO A 919 -7.41 35.38 -34.92
N GLU A 920 -6.56 36.35 -34.57
CA GLU A 920 -5.11 36.31 -34.80
C GLU A 920 -4.43 35.07 -34.15
N PHE A 921 -4.83 34.75 -32.92
CA PHE A 921 -4.29 33.59 -32.19
C PHE A 921 -4.75 32.25 -32.81
N PHE A 922 -5.87 32.24 -33.51
CA PHE A 922 -6.44 31.04 -34.13
C PHE A 922 -6.38 31.05 -35.67
N THR A 923 -5.69 31.99 -36.33
CA THR A 923 -5.67 32.15 -37.80
C THR A 923 -5.45 30.83 -38.54
N SER A 924 -4.36 30.11 -38.26
CA SER A 924 -4.08 28.83 -38.92
C SER A 924 -5.14 27.74 -38.65
N ARG A 925 -5.84 27.81 -37.51
CA ARG A 925 -6.94 26.89 -37.18
C ARG A 925 -8.22 27.28 -37.91
N ILE A 926 -8.52 28.57 -38.01
CA ILE A 926 -9.64 29.15 -38.78
C ILE A 926 -9.48 28.78 -40.25
N GLU A 927 -8.32 29.05 -40.85
CA GLU A 927 -7.98 28.64 -42.22
C GLU A 927 -8.08 27.12 -42.44
N SER A 928 -7.72 26.31 -41.43
CA SER A 928 -7.81 24.86 -41.56
C SER A 928 -9.25 24.36 -41.71
N LEU A 929 -10.25 25.07 -41.15
CA LEU A 929 -11.66 24.69 -41.30
C LEU A 929 -12.17 24.85 -42.74
N SER A 930 -11.60 25.77 -43.52
CA SER A 930 -11.94 25.98 -44.94
C SER A 930 -11.27 24.98 -45.88
N LYS A 931 -10.34 24.16 -45.40
CA LYS A 931 -9.65 23.12 -46.17
C LYS A 931 -10.41 21.80 -46.07
N GLU A 932 -10.16 20.88 -47.02
CA GLU A 932 -10.86 19.59 -47.13
C GLU A 932 -10.87 18.79 -45.83
N GLU A 933 -9.72 18.63 -45.17
CA GLU A 933 -9.60 17.94 -43.87
C GLU A 933 -10.39 18.65 -42.75
N GLY A 934 -10.52 19.99 -42.80
CA GLY A 934 -11.37 20.75 -41.89
C GLY A 934 -12.86 20.51 -42.13
N GLN A 935 -13.28 20.42 -43.41
CA GLN A 935 -14.66 20.08 -43.77
C GLN A 935 -15.00 18.62 -43.41
N LYS A 936 -14.05 17.69 -43.57
CA LYS A 936 -14.15 16.30 -43.07
C LYS A 936 -14.36 16.27 -41.55
N ILE A 937 -13.57 17.01 -40.77
CA ILE A 937 -13.77 17.16 -39.32
C ILE A 937 -15.16 17.72 -39.00
N ILE A 938 -15.64 18.74 -39.72
CA ILE A 938 -16.99 19.29 -39.51
C ILE A 938 -18.10 18.28 -39.87
N ALA A 939 -17.92 17.47 -40.92
CA ALA A 939 -18.85 16.39 -41.25
C ALA A 939 -18.89 15.32 -40.15
N GLN A 940 -17.74 14.94 -39.60
CA GLN A 940 -17.65 14.04 -38.45
C GLN A 940 -18.32 14.62 -37.19
N VAL A 941 -18.15 15.92 -36.91
CA VAL A 941 -18.89 16.58 -35.80
C VAL A 941 -20.41 16.56 -36.03
N LYS A 942 -20.89 16.68 -37.27
CA LYS A 942 -22.33 16.60 -37.59
C LYS A 942 -22.90 15.20 -37.33
N GLU A 943 -22.22 14.14 -37.76
CA GLU A 943 -22.65 12.76 -37.46
C GLU A 943 -22.47 12.40 -35.96
N LEU A 944 -21.44 12.93 -35.27
CA LEU A 944 -21.32 12.79 -33.81
C LEU A 944 -22.44 13.53 -33.05
N THR A 945 -22.91 14.67 -33.56
CA THR A 945 -24.05 15.41 -32.97
C THR A 945 -25.31 14.58 -33.07
N LYS A 946 -25.63 14.12 -34.28
CA LYS A 946 -26.76 13.21 -34.56
C LYS A 946 -26.70 11.95 -33.69
N PHE A 947 -25.55 11.29 -33.59
CA PHE A 947 -25.36 10.11 -32.74
C PHE A 947 -25.56 10.40 -31.24
N ALA A 948 -25.01 11.52 -30.73
CA ALA A 948 -25.17 11.93 -29.35
C ALA A 948 -26.64 12.21 -28.98
N GLU A 949 -27.37 12.83 -29.90
CA GLU A 949 -28.79 13.14 -29.76
C GLU A 949 -29.67 11.88 -29.84
N THR A 950 -29.50 11.04 -30.87
CA THR A 950 -30.42 9.90 -31.11
C THR A 950 -30.14 8.65 -30.29
N GLU A 951 -28.90 8.39 -29.88
CA GLU A 951 -28.54 7.16 -29.16
C GLU A 951 -28.07 7.38 -27.71
N LEU A 952 -27.68 8.61 -27.34
CA LEU A 952 -27.18 8.91 -26.00
C LEU A 952 -27.96 10.00 -25.26
N GLU A 953 -28.96 10.62 -25.90
CA GLU A 953 -29.84 11.66 -25.35
C GLU A 953 -29.04 12.86 -24.77
N CYS A 954 -27.94 13.25 -25.42
CA CYS A 954 -27.06 14.30 -24.92
C CYS A 954 -26.43 15.15 -26.03
N SER A 955 -25.96 16.35 -25.70
CA SER A 955 -25.24 17.21 -26.66
C SER A 955 -23.87 16.62 -27.04
N VAL A 956 -23.37 16.94 -28.24
CA VAL A 956 -22.02 16.50 -28.68
C VAL A 956 -20.91 16.98 -27.74
N THR A 957 -21.13 18.11 -27.05
CA THR A 957 -20.27 18.63 -25.96
C THR A 957 -20.16 17.61 -24.82
N ILE A 958 -21.31 17.13 -24.31
CA ILE A 958 -21.40 16.15 -23.24
C ILE A 958 -20.75 14.83 -23.68
N LEU A 959 -20.99 14.39 -24.92
CA LEU A 959 -20.38 13.20 -25.49
C LEU A 959 -18.85 13.31 -25.52
N ALA A 960 -18.30 14.41 -26.05
CA ALA A 960 -16.85 14.60 -26.18
C ALA A 960 -16.13 14.65 -24.81
N LEU A 961 -16.72 15.32 -23.81
CA LEU A 961 -16.20 15.34 -22.44
C LEU A 961 -16.23 13.95 -21.80
N ALA A 962 -17.36 13.23 -21.93
CA ALA A 962 -17.47 11.88 -21.41
C ALA A 962 -16.50 10.92 -22.11
N TRP A 963 -16.30 11.07 -23.42
CA TRP A 963 -15.37 10.25 -24.23
C TRP A 963 -13.92 10.43 -23.75
N ALA A 964 -13.45 11.68 -23.59
CA ALA A 964 -12.10 11.97 -23.10
C ALA A 964 -11.87 11.44 -21.67
N ALA A 965 -12.91 11.50 -20.83
CA ALA A 965 -12.88 11.00 -19.46
C ALA A 965 -13.08 9.47 -19.31
N LYS A 966 -13.37 8.72 -20.38
CA LYS A 966 -13.80 7.30 -20.29
C LYS A 966 -12.66 6.29 -20.04
N THR A 967 -11.41 6.74 -20.02
CA THR A 967 -10.21 5.90 -19.85
C THR A 967 -9.58 6.05 -18.46
N PRO A 968 -10.17 5.47 -17.38
CA PRO A 968 -9.81 5.79 -15.98
C PRO A 968 -8.41 5.36 -15.53
N ARG A 969 -7.69 4.52 -16.30
CA ARG A 969 -6.27 4.20 -16.03
C ARG A 969 -5.30 5.18 -16.69
N GLN A 970 -5.76 6.02 -17.62
CA GLN A 970 -4.96 6.98 -18.37
C GLN A 970 -5.38 8.41 -18.03
N THR A 971 -6.67 8.72 -18.16
CA THR A 971 -7.26 10.01 -17.83
C THR A 971 -7.56 10.08 -16.33
N SER A 972 -6.67 10.73 -15.56
CA SER A 972 -6.93 11.03 -14.15
C SER A 972 -7.94 12.17 -14.02
N THR A 973 -7.81 13.21 -14.85
CA THR A 973 -8.77 14.33 -14.93
C THR A 973 -8.86 14.90 -16.34
N VAL A 974 -9.99 15.52 -16.67
CA VAL A 974 -10.22 16.32 -17.88
C VAL A 974 -10.44 17.78 -17.50
N ILE A 975 -9.59 18.67 -18.01
CA ILE A 975 -9.61 20.10 -17.71
C ILE A 975 -10.69 20.77 -18.55
N LEU A 976 -11.74 21.23 -17.88
CA LEU A 976 -12.86 21.99 -18.45
C LEU A 976 -12.50 23.46 -18.59
N GLY A 977 -12.89 24.08 -19.71
CA GLY A 977 -12.96 25.53 -19.86
C GLY A 977 -14.42 25.98 -19.86
N ALA A 978 -14.79 26.85 -18.93
CA ALA A 978 -16.12 27.48 -18.87
C ALA A 978 -15.97 29.00 -18.86
N SER A 979 -16.82 29.72 -19.60
CA SER A 979 -16.89 31.19 -19.57
C SER A 979 -18.18 31.73 -18.96
N SER A 980 -19.03 30.86 -18.42
CA SER A 980 -20.20 31.21 -17.61
C SER A 980 -20.62 30.01 -16.72
N PRO A 981 -21.41 30.22 -15.65
CA PRO A 981 -21.89 29.15 -14.78
C PRO A 981 -22.69 28.05 -15.50
N GLU A 982 -23.50 28.43 -16.49
CA GLU A 982 -24.38 27.49 -17.23
C GLU A 982 -23.57 26.52 -18.09
N GLN A 983 -22.46 27.00 -18.68
CA GLN A 983 -21.53 26.16 -19.43
C GLN A 983 -20.88 25.10 -18.54
N LEU A 984 -20.58 25.44 -17.28
CA LEU A 984 -20.03 24.49 -16.32
C LEU A 984 -21.06 23.41 -15.94
N LEU A 985 -22.31 23.80 -15.70
CA LEU A 985 -23.40 22.85 -15.41
C LEU A 985 -23.75 21.95 -16.60
N GLU A 986 -23.75 22.47 -17.82
CA GLU A 986 -23.90 21.67 -19.05
C GLU A 986 -22.75 20.66 -19.20
N ASN A 987 -21.50 21.10 -19.01
CA ASN A 987 -20.33 20.21 -19.06
C ASN A 987 -20.40 19.08 -18.02
N LEU A 988 -20.87 19.37 -16.80
CA LEU A 988 -20.97 18.38 -15.71
C LEU A 988 -21.97 17.25 -15.98
N LYS A 989 -22.92 17.41 -16.91
CA LYS A 989 -23.82 16.32 -17.35
C LYS A 989 -23.06 15.14 -17.96
N ALA A 990 -21.80 15.33 -18.39
CA ALA A 990 -20.90 14.26 -18.83
C ALA A 990 -20.66 13.16 -17.77
N LEU A 991 -20.85 13.44 -16.47
CA LEU A 991 -20.84 12.43 -15.40
C LEU A 991 -21.94 11.35 -15.59
N GLY A 992 -23.08 11.71 -16.19
CA GLY A 992 -24.13 10.76 -16.58
C GLY A 992 -23.72 9.94 -17.80
N THR A 993 -23.33 10.62 -18.88
CA THR A 993 -22.97 9.97 -20.17
C THR A 993 -21.74 9.06 -20.04
N LEU A 994 -20.81 9.33 -19.12
CA LEU A 994 -19.68 8.44 -18.80
C LEU A 994 -20.09 6.99 -18.54
N LYS A 995 -21.29 6.77 -17.97
CA LYS A 995 -21.85 5.43 -17.71
C LYS A 995 -22.46 4.82 -18.98
N LYS A 996 -23.07 5.63 -19.87
CA LYS A 996 -23.64 5.19 -21.16
C LYS A 996 -22.58 4.73 -22.18
N LEU A 997 -21.32 5.16 -22.07
CA LEU A 997 -20.26 4.77 -23.02
C LEU A 997 -19.78 3.33 -22.81
N THR A 998 -20.48 2.34 -23.36
CA THR A 998 -20.05 0.93 -23.41
C THR A 998 -18.96 0.70 -24.49
N PRO A 999 -18.32 -0.48 -24.56
CA PRO A 999 -17.39 -0.80 -25.65
C PRO A 999 -18.02 -0.67 -27.05
N GLU A 1000 -19.27 -1.10 -27.21
CA GLU A 1000 -20.01 -1.05 -28.48
C GLU A 1000 -20.31 0.40 -28.88
N VAL A 1001 -20.70 1.25 -27.91
CA VAL A 1001 -20.89 2.69 -28.11
C VAL A 1001 -19.58 3.37 -28.50
N ARG A 1002 -18.45 3.03 -27.86
CA ARG A 1002 -17.13 3.56 -28.26
C ARG A 1002 -16.73 3.12 -29.67
N GLU A 1003 -17.11 1.91 -30.08
CA GLU A 1003 -16.83 1.42 -31.43
C GLU A 1003 -17.71 2.07 -32.51
N LYS A 1004 -18.98 2.41 -32.21
CA LYS A 1004 -19.78 3.30 -33.07
C LYS A 1004 -19.09 4.66 -33.25
N ILE A 1005 -18.56 5.24 -32.18
CA ILE A 1005 -17.84 6.52 -32.22
C ILE A 1005 -16.54 6.41 -33.03
N ASN A 1006 -15.74 5.35 -32.86
CA ASN A 1006 -14.53 5.10 -33.67
C ASN A 1006 -14.85 5.08 -35.17
N LYS A 1007 -15.95 4.45 -35.58
CA LYS A 1007 -16.37 4.35 -36.98
C LYS A 1007 -16.77 5.70 -37.59
N ILE A 1008 -17.31 6.63 -36.81
CA ILE A 1008 -17.57 8.01 -37.26
C ILE A 1008 -16.24 8.79 -37.37
N LEU A 1009 -15.31 8.57 -36.45
CA LEU A 1009 -14.01 9.25 -36.44
C LEU A 1009 -13.03 8.75 -37.51
N GLY A 1010 -13.17 7.52 -38.01
CA GLY A 1010 -12.31 6.89 -39.02
C GLY A 1010 -10.92 6.52 -38.50
N ASP A 1011 -10.29 7.40 -37.73
CA ASP A 1011 -8.95 7.25 -37.19
C ASP A 1011 -8.96 6.57 -35.81
N THR A 1012 -8.70 5.27 -35.78
CA THR A 1012 -8.10 4.64 -34.60
C THR A 1012 -6.58 4.75 -34.73
N PRO A 1013 -5.86 5.34 -33.75
CA PRO A 1013 -4.41 5.45 -33.80
C PRO A 1013 -3.75 4.10 -34.08
N ALA A 1014 -2.86 4.08 -35.06
CA ALA A 1014 -2.04 2.90 -35.31
C ALA A 1014 -1.23 2.58 -34.06
N SER A 1015 -1.23 1.33 -33.63
CA SER A 1015 -0.31 0.86 -32.59
C SER A 1015 1.11 1.08 -33.10
N GLU A 1016 1.88 1.94 -32.43
CA GLU A 1016 3.30 2.09 -32.75
C GLU A 1016 3.98 0.71 -32.67
N PRO A 1017 4.88 0.39 -33.61
CA PRO A 1017 5.61 -0.87 -33.55
C PRO A 1017 6.33 -0.93 -32.20
N ASN A 1018 6.32 -2.09 -31.54
CA ASN A 1018 6.95 -2.26 -30.23
C ASN A 1018 8.43 -1.88 -30.29
N LEU A 1019 8.73 -0.62 -29.95
CA LEU A 1019 10.06 -0.13 -29.64
C LEU A 1019 10.48 -0.81 -28.34
N ARG A 1020 11.05 -2.01 -28.49
CA ARG A 1020 11.84 -2.63 -27.43
C ARG A 1020 12.91 -1.60 -27.04
N PRO A 1021 13.00 -1.19 -25.76
CA PRO A 1021 14.09 -0.35 -25.32
C PRO A 1021 15.43 -0.98 -25.68
N LEU A 1022 16.39 -0.14 -26.06
CA LEU A 1022 17.81 -0.49 -26.18
C LEU A 1022 18.41 -0.76 -24.79
#